data_AF-A0A8C9VRV8-F1
#
_entry.id   AF-A0A8C9VRV8-F1
#
_cell.length_a   1.000
_cell.length_b   1.000
_cell.length_c   1.000
_cell.angle_alpha   90.00
_cell.angle_beta   90.00
_cell.angle_gamma   90.00
#
_symmetry.space_group_name_H-M   'P 1'
#
loop_
_entity.id
_entity.type
_entity.pdbx_description
1 polymer ?
#
loop_
_entity_poly.entity_id
_entity_poly.type
_entity_poly.pdbx_seq_one_letter_code
_entity_poly.pdbx_strand_id
1 'polypeptide(L)'
;VFSKCKLDYTLQAMTPRNGNLDRLAYNVASKHFVHGIQELAQQSAKDEVFLFSTQILFDQAQRSIRSQLQIFMKEDLRKFREAKKQFDKVSEEKEVALAKNAQAARNKQQEVEEATNILTATRKCFRHVVLDYVLQINVLQSKRRSEILKSVNCGGRAWFCGGGHSFGTALLQLDQLVIDAAKEKRDMELKHSTIQQKDFSNDDTKLEYNVDADNGIAMEGYLFKRASNAFKTWNRRWFSIRNNQLVYQKKFRDNPTVVVEDLRLCTVKHCEDIERRFCFEVVSPTKSCMMQADSEKLRQAWIKAVQNSIATAFREKGEDVDKLDRRSSASACSLESGSESQDRSLKGESALQRVLAIPGNDRCCDCGAADPRWASINLGITLCIQCSGIHSRSLGVHFSKVRSLTLDTWEPELLKLMCELGNAVINGIYEARRQELATRKPRAGDSRQEAESYIRAKYVEKRFVHRPSPAEQKAKLLALSRQEKRSSNSSGHLPPRPPPPTPQLRPASNPTPLPPHARGSAVPREPKPYSPGLQLFWASCAGSLPDMAEAMAHGAEVNWANVDDDKKTPLIMAVQGGSLVTCEFLLQNAASVNQPDAYGRGPLHHATTLGHTGQVCLFLKRGASQNAVDIDNKTPLAIAVEAANADIVTLLRLAKMNDEMRESEGPYGQSGDETYQDIFRDFSQMASSDPDRLNRFQPNDSHRL
;
A
#
# COMPACT_ATOMS: atom_id res chain seq x y z
N VAL A 1 16.84 -20.39 18.14
CA VAL A 1 15.81 -21.43 17.84
C VAL A 1 14.73 -21.44 18.91
N PHE A 2 15.05 -21.68 20.19
CA PHE A 2 14.06 -21.68 21.29
C PHE A 2 13.15 -20.43 21.36
N SER A 3 13.68 -19.23 21.10
CA SER A 3 12.95 -17.94 21.15
C SER A 3 11.79 -17.75 20.14
N LYS A 4 11.34 -18.80 19.44
CA LYS A 4 10.25 -18.73 18.45
C LYS A 4 8.94 -19.39 18.90
N CYS A 5 8.92 -20.08 20.04
CA CYS A 5 7.71 -20.66 20.61
C CYS A 5 7.57 -20.23 22.09
N LYS A 6 6.70 -19.26 22.37
CA LYS A 6 6.14 -19.08 23.73
C LYS A 6 5.33 -20.34 24.06
N LEU A 7 5.84 -21.15 24.98
CA LEU A 7 5.22 -22.40 25.45
C LEU A 7 5.36 -22.49 26.99
N ASP A 8 5.24 -21.33 27.63
CA ASP A 8 5.83 -21.05 28.95
C ASP A 8 5.14 -21.82 30.09
N TYR A 9 3.90 -22.28 29.89
CA TYR A 9 3.17 -23.10 30.87
C TYR A 9 3.56 -24.59 30.91
N THR A 10 4.26 -25.12 29.90
CA THR A 10 4.72 -26.53 29.89
C THR A 10 6.21 -26.69 30.21
N LEU A 11 7.03 -25.68 29.87
CA LEU A 11 8.47 -25.72 30.12
C LEU A 11 8.83 -25.67 31.61
N GLN A 12 8.13 -24.88 32.44
CA GLN A 12 8.38 -24.83 33.89
C GLN A 12 8.19 -26.18 34.60
N ALA A 13 7.32 -27.07 34.08
CA ALA A 13 7.10 -28.41 34.62
C ALA A 13 8.18 -29.43 34.23
N MET A 14 9.12 -29.05 33.36
CA MET A 14 10.17 -29.94 32.80
C MET A 14 11.60 -29.37 32.93
N THR A 15 11.82 -28.26 33.64
CA THR A 15 13.18 -27.78 33.94
C THR A 15 13.79 -28.51 35.15
N PRO A 16 14.96 -29.16 35.03
CA PRO A 16 15.65 -29.75 36.17
C PRO A 16 16.29 -28.66 37.06
N ARG A 17 15.73 -28.47 38.26
CA ARG A 17 16.38 -27.69 39.32
C ARG A 17 17.62 -28.45 39.81
N ASN A 18 18.82 -27.94 39.52
CA ASN A 18 20.11 -28.11 40.26
C ASN A 18 21.41 -28.01 39.40
N GLY A 19 21.33 -27.73 38.09
CA GLY A 19 22.47 -27.82 37.16
C GLY A 19 23.74 -26.96 37.43
N ASN A 20 23.80 -26.19 38.53
CA ASN A 20 25.03 -25.53 39.00
C ASN A 20 25.86 -26.41 39.96
N LEU A 21 25.25 -27.31 40.75
CA LEU A 21 25.98 -28.18 41.67
C LEU A 21 26.79 -29.24 40.90
N ASP A 22 26.15 -29.93 39.98
CA ASP A 22 26.76 -31.02 39.18
C ASP A 22 27.94 -30.52 38.35
N ARG A 23 27.86 -29.28 37.84
CA ARG A 23 28.93 -28.65 37.08
C ARG A 23 30.14 -28.32 37.95
N LEU A 24 29.96 -28.06 39.24
CA LEU A 24 31.06 -27.88 40.19
C LEU A 24 31.70 -29.24 40.50
N ALA A 25 30.88 -30.25 40.84
CA ALA A 25 31.33 -31.62 41.11
C ALA A 25 32.10 -32.23 39.92
N TYR A 26 31.62 -32.04 38.69
CA TYR A 26 32.30 -32.49 37.47
C TYR A 26 33.68 -31.86 37.28
N ASN A 27 33.82 -30.54 37.51
CA ASN A 27 35.11 -29.85 37.41
C ASN A 27 36.09 -30.30 38.52
N VAL A 28 35.59 -30.57 39.72
CA VAL A 28 36.40 -31.12 40.82
C VAL A 28 36.88 -32.54 40.50
N ALA A 29 35.98 -33.45 40.11
CA ALA A 29 36.32 -34.81 39.72
C ALA A 29 37.29 -34.85 38.51
N SER A 30 37.07 -34.00 37.51
CA SER A 30 37.96 -33.89 36.35
C SER A 30 39.35 -33.36 36.73
N LYS A 31 39.46 -32.41 37.67
CA LYS A 31 40.76 -31.95 38.20
C LYS A 31 41.49 -33.06 38.96
N HIS A 32 40.81 -33.79 39.85
CA HIS A 32 41.43 -34.90 40.58
C HIS A 32 41.87 -36.04 39.65
N PHE A 33 41.09 -36.36 38.61
CA PHE A 33 41.48 -37.35 37.61
C PHE A 33 42.74 -36.95 36.82
N VAL A 34 42.81 -35.69 36.37
CA VAL A 34 44.00 -35.17 35.66
C VAL A 34 45.22 -35.09 36.59
N HIS A 35 45.03 -34.66 37.84
CA HIS A 35 46.11 -34.58 38.83
C HIS A 35 46.65 -35.97 39.19
N GLY A 36 45.77 -36.95 39.41
CA GLY A 36 46.17 -38.34 39.65
C GLY A 36 46.95 -38.93 38.48
N ILE A 37 46.53 -38.70 37.23
CA ILE A 37 47.33 -39.10 36.04
C ILE A 37 48.71 -38.41 36.03
N GLN A 38 48.81 -37.17 36.51
CA GLN A 38 50.06 -36.42 36.57
C GLN A 38 51.01 -36.94 37.66
N GLU A 39 50.49 -37.34 38.83
CA GLU A 39 51.26 -38.01 39.89
C GLU A 39 51.67 -39.44 39.47
N LEU A 40 50.78 -40.19 38.82
CA LEU A 40 51.08 -41.53 38.30
C LEU A 40 52.04 -41.50 37.11
N ALA A 41 52.09 -40.43 36.31
CA ALA A 41 53.16 -40.23 35.32
C ALA A 41 54.54 -40.00 35.97
N GLN A 42 54.59 -39.47 37.20
CA GLN A 42 55.83 -39.33 37.97
C GLN A 42 56.23 -40.63 38.70
N GLN A 43 55.27 -41.46 39.10
CA GLN A 43 55.52 -42.75 39.75
C GLN A 43 55.86 -43.87 38.75
N SER A 44 55.19 -43.92 37.59
CA SER A 44 55.37 -44.97 36.56
C SER A 44 56.70 -44.89 35.80
N ALA A 45 57.50 -43.84 36.01
CA ALA A 45 58.87 -43.71 35.51
C ALA A 45 59.89 -44.71 36.10
N LYS A 46 59.41 -45.77 36.78
CA LYS A 46 60.22 -46.80 37.45
C LYS A 46 59.82 -48.25 37.13
N ASP A 47 58.67 -48.52 36.49
CA ASP A 47 58.18 -49.89 36.23
C ASP A 47 57.48 -50.03 34.85
N GLU A 48 58.12 -50.74 33.92
CA GLU A 48 57.63 -50.94 32.55
C GLU A 48 56.28 -51.71 32.48
N VAL A 49 56.06 -52.65 33.41
CA VAL A 49 54.83 -53.47 33.47
C VAL A 49 53.60 -52.61 33.77
N PHE A 50 53.78 -51.52 34.53
CA PHE A 50 52.70 -50.59 34.86
C PHE A 50 52.32 -49.72 33.66
N LEU A 51 53.30 -49.31 32.86
CA LEU A 51 53.09 -48.56 31.61
C LEU A 51 52.33 -49.41 30.57
N PHE A 52 52.72 -50.67 30.37
CA PHE A 52 52.00 -51.56 29.44
C PHE A 52 50.53 -51.79 29.86
N SER A 53 50.29 -52.00 31.15
CA SER A 53 48.95 -52.21 31.70
C SER A 53 48.06 -50.96 31.54
N THR A 54 48.59 -49.78 31.85
CA THR A 54 47.85 -48.51 31.67
C THR A 54 47.60 -48.15 30.21
N GLN A 55 48.53 -48.49 29.29
CA GLN A 55 48.35 -48.32 27.84
C GLN A 55 47.14 -49.13 27.32
N ILE A 56 46.99 -50.39 27.76
CA ILE A 56 45.87 -51.28 27.35
C ILE A 56 44.54 -50.75 27.90
N LEU A 57 44.50 -50.35 29.18
CA LEU A 57 43.29 -49.80 29.80
C LEU A 57 42.85 -48.48 29.12
N PHE A 58 43.81 -47.65 28.68
CA PHE A 58 43.55 -46.43 27.93
C PHE A 58 42.97 -46.72 26.53
N ASP A 59 43.56 -47.64 25.75
CA ASP A 59 43.01 -48.04 24.45
C ASP A 59 41.62 -48.68 24.59
N GLN A 60 41.39 -49.53 25.60
CA GLN A 60 40.07 -50.11 25.83
C GLN A 60 39.00 -49.06 26.22
N ALA A 61 39.37 -48.07 27.04
CA ALA A 61 38.50 -46.91 27.32
C ALA A 61 38.24 -46.07 26.05
N GLN A 62 39.28 -45.80 25.25
CA GLN A 62 39.18 -45.05 23.99
C GLN A 62 38.30 -45.78 22.95
N ARG A 63 38.41 -47.11 22.84
CA ARG A 63 37.54 -47.95 21.99
C ARG A 63 36.09 -47.93 22.49
N SER A 64 35.87 -48.01 23.80
CA SER A 64 34.53 -47.92 24.41
C SER A 64 33.86 -46.57 24.11
N ILE A 65 34.56 -45.47 24.39
CA ILE A 65 34.10 -44.10 24.10
C ILE A 65 33.83 -43.91 22.59
N ARG A 66 34.73 -44.39 21.72
CA ARG A 66 34.56 -44.33 20.26
C ARG A 66 33.33 -45.12 19.79
N SER A 67 33.01 -46.24 20.44
CA SER A 67 31.82 -47.04 20.15
C SER A 67 30.53 -46.32 20.57
N GLN A 68 30.46 -45.81 21.80
CA GLN A 68 29.30 -45.06 22.29
C GLN A 68 29.03 -43.81 21.43
N LEU A 69 30.08 -43.02 21.13
CA LEU A 69 29.97 -41.86 20.24
C LEU A 69 29.51 -42.25 18.82
N GLN A 70 29.93 -43.40 18.29
CA GLN A 70 29.41 -43.88 17.01
C GLN A 70 27.94 -44.28 17.06
N ILE A 71 27.45 -44.88 18.15
CA ILE A 71 26.03 -45.21 18.36
C ILE A 71 25.22 -43.91 18.45
N PHE A 72 25.63 -42.97 19.31
CA PHE A 72 25.01 -41.64 19.44
C PHE A 72 24.95 -40.89 18.10
N MET A 73 26.03 -40.92 17.31
CA MET A 73 26.09 -40.29 16.00
C MET A 73 25.27 -41.00 14.90
N LYS A 74 25.22 -42.34 14.90
CA LYS A 74 24.54 -43.12 13.85
C LYS A 74 23.06 -43.33 14.12
N GLU A 75 22.63 -43.33 15.39
CA GLU A 75 21.25 -43.63 15.79
C GLU A 75 20.53 -42.45 16.42
N ASP A 76 21.02 -41.90 17.54
CA ASP A 76 20.27 -40.87 18.28
C ASP A 76 20.23 -39.54 17.54
N LEU A 77 21.36 -39.11 16.96
CA LEU A 77 21.36 -37.97 16.04
C LEU A 77 20.57 -38.23 14.75
N ARG A 78 20.31 -39.50 14.38
CA ARG A 78 19.44 -39.83 13.24
C ARG A 78 17.97 -39.69 13.62
N LYS A 79 17.54 -40.35 14.70
CA LYS A 79 16.19 -40.25 15.28
C LYS A 79 15.80 -38.80 15.58
N PHE A 80 16.74 -37.99 16.09
CA PHE A 80 16.55 -36.55 16.27
C PHE A 80 16.40 -35.78 14.95
N ARG A 81 17.19 -36.08 13.91
CA ARG A 81 17.04 -35.45 12.58
C ARG A 81 15.73 -35.84 11.90
N GLU A 82 15.28 -37.07 12.08
CA GLU A 82 14.01 -37.58 11.57
C GLU A 82 12.82 -36.93 12.27
N ALA A 83 12.83 -36.87 13.61
CA ALA A 83 11.84 -36.13 14.40
C ALA A 83 11.82 -34.63 14.04
N LYS A 84 12.99 -34.00 13.84
CA LYS A 84 13.06 -32.62 13.35
C LYS A 84 12.43 -32.48 11.96
N LYS A 85 12.75 -33.36 11.01
CA LYS A 85 12.19 -33.33 9.65
C LYS A 85 10.66 -33.47 9.67
N GLN A 86 10.12 -34.31 10.55
CA GLN A 86 8.68 -34.48 10.73
C GLN A 86 8.05 -33.25 11.39
N PHE A 87 8.69 -32.64 12.38
CA PHE A 87 8.27 -31.35 12.96
C PHE A 87 8.25 -30.22 11.93
N ASP A 88 9.33 -30.06 11.15
CA ASP A 88 9.44 -29.02 10.12
C ASP A 88 8.33 -29.20 9.07
N LYS A 89 8.11 -30.45 8.60
CA LYS A 89 7.03 -30.80 7.66
C LYS A 89 5.64 -30.49 8.20
N VAL A 90 5.29 -30.99 9.39
CA VAL A 90 3.92 -30.81 9.96
C VAL A 90 3.68 -29.35 10.37
N SER A 91 4.74 -28.57 10.62
CA SER A 91 4.65 -27.13 10.76
C SER A 91 4.25 -26.44 9.44
N GLU A 92 4.84 -26.84 8.31
CA GLU A 92 4.51 -26.31 6.98
C GLU A 92 3.07 -26.70 6.57
N GLU A 93 2.68 -27.97 6.75
CA GLU A 93 1.31 -28.44 6.50
C GLU A 93 0.27 -27.65 7.31
N LYS A 94 0.59 -27.31 8.57
CA LYS A 94 -0.25 -26.47 9.43
C LYS A 94 -0.36 -25.02 8.93
N GLU A 95 0.71 -24.42 8.43
CA GLU A 95 0.65 -23.07 7.87
C GLU A 95 -0.16 -23.04 6.55
N VAL A 96 -0.04 -24.07 5.72
CA VAL A 96 -0.89 -24.25 4.52
C VAL A 96 -2.36 -24.44 4.90
N ALA A 97 -2.67 -25.26 5.92
CA ALA A 97 -4.04 -25.46 6.40
C ALA A 97 -4.65 -24.17 7.00
N LEU A 98 -3.86 -23.37 7.71
CA LEU A 98 -4.27 -22.04 8.20
C LEU A 98 -4.58 -21.09 7.04
N ALA A 99 -3.70 -21.03 6.03
CA ALA A 99 -3.89 -20.18 4.86
C ALA A 99 -5.13 -20.57 4.04
N LYS A 100 -5.37 -21.88 3.84
CA LYS A 100 -6.59 -22.38 3.18
C LYS A 100 -7.85 -22.02 3.98
N ASN A 101 -7.85 -22.19 5.30
CA ASN A 101 -9.00 -21.84 6.13
C ASN A 101 -9.33 -20.34 6.05
N ALA A 102 -8.31 -19.46 6.11
CA ALA A 102 -8.50 -18.02 5.97
C ALA A 102 -8.98 -17.61 4.56
N GLN A 103 -8.68 -18.39 3.52
CA GLN A 103 -9.10 -18.10 2.14
C GLN A 103 -10.47 -18.65 1.76
N ALA A 104 -11.04 -19.59 2.52
CA ALA A 104 -12.38 -20.13 2.29
C ALA A 104 -13.47 -19.05 2.42
N ALA A 105 -14.26 -18.87 1.35
CA ALA A 105 -15.23 -17.79 1.20
C ALA A 105 -16.51 -18.02 2.02
N ARG A 106 -17.06 -16.94 2.60
CA ARG A 106 -18.22 -16.93 3.51
C ARG A 106 -19.50 -17.49 2.87
N ASN A 107 -19.64 -17.39 1.56
CA ASN A 107 -20.79 -17.87 0.78
C ASN A 107 -20.79 -19.39 0.52
N LYS A 108 -19.69 -20.12 0.77
CA LYS A 108 -19.55 -21.55 0.49
C LYS A 108 -19.38 -22.39 1.77
N GLN A 109 -20.49 -22.68 2.45
CA GLN A 109 -20.49 -23.39 3.72
C GLN A 109 -19.72 -24.74 3.70
N GLN A 110 -19.84 -25.52 2.62
CA GLN A 110 -19.14 -26.81 2.50
C GLN A 110 -17.62 -26.68 2.43
N GLU A 111 -17.08 -25.74 1.64
CA GLU A 111 -15.63 -25.46 1.58
C GLU A 111 -15.12 -24.93 2.93
N VAL A 112 -15.95 -24.14 3.63
CA VAL A 112 -15.67 -23.61 4.97
C VAL A 112 -15.57 -24.73 6.02
N GLU A 113 -16.47 -25.70 5.98
CA GLU A 113 -16.47 -26.86 6.88
C GLU A 113 -15.29 -27.80 6.58
N GLU A 114 -15.04 -28.15 5.32
CA GLU A 114 -13.89 -28.96 4.90
C GLU A 114 -12.57 -28.32 5.36
N ALA A 115 -12.34 -27.05 5.04
CA ALA A 115 -11.13 -26.34 5.43
C ALA A 115 -11.00 -26.18 6.95
N THR A 116 -12.09 -26.26 7.72
CA THR A 116 -12.07 -26.19 9.19
C THR A 116 -11.80 -27.56 9.82
N ASN A 117 -12.31 -28.63 9.23
CA ASN A 117 -12.01 -30.00 9.61
C ASN A 117 -10.54 -30.36 9.33
N ILE A 118 -10.03 -30.01 8.14
CA ILE A 118 -8.60 -30.16 7.79
C ILE A 118 -7.73 -29.41 8.80
N LEU A 119 -8.00 -28.13 9.04
CA LEU A 119 -7.23 -27.33 9.99
C LEU A 119 -7.27 -27.91 11.42
N THR A 120 -8.39 -28.47 11.84
CA THR A 120 -8.52 -29.12 13.16
C THR A 120 -7.69 -30.40 13.24
N ALA A 121 -7.71 -31.23 12.20
CA ALA A 121 -6.88 -32.44 12.11
C ALA A 121 -5.37 -32.09 12.11
N THR A 122 -4.94 -31.14 11.29
CA THR A 122 -3.53 -30.71 11.23
C THR A 122 -3.08 -30.04 12.54
N ARG A 123 -3.96 -29.29 13.23
CA ARG A 123 -3.69 -28.76 14.58
C ARG A 123 -3.48 -29.86 15.62
N LYS A 124 -4.28 -30.94 15.59
CA LYS A 124 -4.06 -32.12 16.45
C LYS A 124 -2.71 -32.78 16.12
N CYS A 125 -2.47 -33.13 14.85
CA CYS A 125 -1.22 -33.76 14.40
C CYS A 125 0.03 -32.94 14.82
N PHE A 126 0.02 -31.62 14.61
CA PHE A 126 1.09 -30.73 15.04
C PHE A 126 1.33 -30.77 16.56
N ARG A 127 0.28 -30.79 17.40
CA ARG A 127 0.44 -30.88 18.86
C ARG A 127 1.19 -32.16 19.28
N HIS A 128 0.86 -33.32 18.71
CA HIS A 128 1.56 -34.57 19.01
C HIS A 128 3.03 -34.51 18.56
N VAL A 129 3.29 -34.15 17.30
CA VAL A 129 4.65 -34.12 16.72
C VAL A 129 5.56 -33.09 17.40
N VAL A 130 5.02 -31.96 17.89
CA VAL A 130 5.77 -31.01 18.73
C VAL A 130 6.18 -31.66 20.05
N LEU A 131 5.27 -32.39 20.70
CA LEU A 131 5.54 -33.04 21.99
C LEU A 131 6.59 -34.16 21.83
N ASP A 132 6.48 -34.96 20.77
CA ASP A 132 7.47 -35.99 20.40
C ASP A 132 8.85 -35.36 20.16
N TYR A 133 8.91 -34.26 19.40
CA TYR A 133 10.16 -33.55 19.11
C TYR A 133 10.80 -32.92 20.37
N VAL A 134 9.99 -32.37 21.29
CA VAL A 134 10.47 -31.89 22.60
C VAL A 134 10.99 -33.05 23.46
N LEU A 135 10.33 -34.21 23.47
CA LEU A 135 10.83 -35.41 24.14
C LEU A 135 12.19 -35.82 23.55
N GLN A 136 12.34 -35.87 22.22
CA GLN A 136 13.62 -36.21 21.58
C GLN A 136 14.73 -35.20 21.94
N ILE A 137 14.44 -33.90 22.03
CA ILE A 137 15.39 -32.90 22.53
C ILE A 137 15.83 -33.22 23.97
N ASN A 138 14.88 -33.49 24.86
CA ASN A 138 15.16 -33.71 26.28
C ASN A 138 15.91 -35.04 26.52
N VAL A 139 15.51 -36.12 25.83
CA VAL A 139 16.20 -37.41 25.84
C VAL A 139 17.63 -37.27 25.30
N LEU A 140 17.86 -36.50 24.24
CA LEU A 140 19.20 -36.27 23.70
C LEU A 140 20.09 -35.42 24.63
N GLN A 141 19.51 -34.43 25.33
CA GLN A 141 20.23 -33.68 26.36
C GLN A 141 20.60 -34.55 27.57
N SER A 142 19.68 -35.41 28.04
CA SER A 142 19.93 -36.35 29.16
C SER A 142 20.95 -37.43 28.75
N LYS A 143 20.85 -38.01 27.55
CA LYS A 143 21.86 -38.94 26.99
C LYS A 143 23.26 -38.32 26.94
N ARG A 144 23.40 -37.09 26.44
CA ARG A 144 24.69 -36.38 26.41
C ARG A 144 25.35 -36.29 27.80
N ARG A 145 24.57 -36.13 28.87
CA ARG A 145 25.09 -36.16 30.25
C ARG A 145 25.43 -37.59 30.68
N SER A 146 24.52 -38.53 30.47
CA SER A 146 24.65 -39.95 30.88
C SER A 146 25.82 -40.67 30.20
N GLU A 147 26.13 -40.41 28.92
CA GLU A 147 27.24 -41.05 28.21
C GLU A 147 28.61 -40.55 28.68
N ILE A 148 28.75 -39.26 29.00
CA ILE A 148 29.96 -38.72 29.65
C ILE A 148 30.16 -39.40 31.01
N LEU A 149 29.08 -39.50 31.80
CA LEU A 149 29.07 -40.12 33.12
C LEU A 149 29.47 -41.62 33.07
N LYS A 150 28.89 -42.37 32.14
CA LYS A 150 29.22 -43.79 31.88
C LYS A 150 30.65 -43.99 31.38
N SER A 151 31.17 -43.07 30.57
CA SER A 151 32.55 -43.11 30.09
C SER A 151 33.55 -42.96 31.24
N VAL A 152 33.29 -42.03 32.16
CA VAL A 152 34.08 -41.83 33.39
C VAL A 152 33.98 -43.05 34.30
N ASN A 153 32.79 -43.65 34.46
CA ASN A 153 32.57 -44.87 35.26
C ASN A 153 33.31 -46.09 34.70
N CYS A 154 33.24 -46.30 33.39
CA CYS A 154 33.96 -47.37 32.70
C CYS A 154 35.48 -47.23 32.89
N GLY A 155 36.02 -46.01 32.83
CA GLY A 155 37.40 -45.71 33.21
C GLY A 155 37.68 -46.02 34.69
N GLY A 156 36.89 -45.50 35.61
CA GLY A 156 37.09 -45.69 37.06
C GLY A 156 37.09 -47.17 37.50
N ARG A 157 36.20 -48.00 36.93
CA ARG A 157 36.17 -49.44 37.20
C ARG A 157 37.41 -50.16 36.65
N ALA A 158 37.87 -49.77 35.46
CA ALA A 158 39.09 -50.32 34.86
C ALA A 158 40.34 -50.01 35.72
N TRP A 159 40.40 -48.83 36.35
CA TRP A 159 41.45 -48.46 37.31
C TRP A 159 41.33 -49.19 38.66
N PHE A 160 40.11 -49.41 39.17
CA PHE A 160 39.90 -50.12 40.43
C PHE A 160 40.39 -51.58 40.36
N CYS A 161 40.16 -52.27 39.24
CA CYS A 161 40.72 -53.60 38.98
C CYS A 161 42.25 -53.62 38.81
N GLY A 162 42.90 -52.47 38.64
CA GLY A 162 44.36 -52.32 38.57
C GLY A 162 45.04 -52.10 39.93
N GLY A 163 44.32 -52.22 41.05
CA GLY A 163 44.86 -52.12 42.42
C GLY A 163 44.58 -50.79 43.15
N GLY A 164 43.89 -49.85 42.51
CA GLY A 164 43.58 -48.52 43.07
C GLY A 164 42.46 -48.53 44.13
N HIS A 165 42.78 -48.94 45.36
CA HIS A 165 41.78 -49.14 46.44
C HIS A 165 41.01 -47.89 46.92
N SER A 166 41.42 -46.67 46.59
CA SER A 166 40.84 -45.43 47.13
C SER A 166 39.54 -44.93 46.47
N PHE A 167 39.12 -45.50 45.33
CA PHE A 167 38.05 -44.93 44.49
C PHE A 167 36.63 -45.47 44.71
N GLY A 168 36.42 -46.42 45.64
CA GLY A 168 35.15 -47.13 45.78
C GLY A 168 33.91 -46.26 46.06
N THR A 169 34.05 -45.23 46.89
CA THR A 169 32.94 -44.32 47.23
C THR A 169 32.53 -43.41 46.07
N ALA A 170 33.51 -42.91 45.31
CA ALA A 170 33.27 -42.10 44.11
C ALA A 170 32.60 -42.93 43.00
N LEU A 171 32.97 -44.20 42.85
CA LEU A 171 32.33 -45.14 41.93
C LEU A 171 30.84 -45.36 42.26
N LEU A 172 30.51 -45.57 43.55
CA LEU A 172 29.12 -45.73 43.99
C LEU A 172 28.27 -44.47 43.76
N GLN A 173 28.82 -43.28 44.02
CA GLN A 173 28.16 -42.00 43.68
C GLN A 173 27.90 -41.87 42.17
N LEU A 174 28.83 -42.37 41.34
CA LEU A 174 28.73 -42.31 39.89
C LEU A 174 27.73 -43.32 39.32
N ASP A 175 27.64 -44.53 39.89
CA ASP A 175 26.58 -45.50 39.59
C ASP A 175 25.20 -44.97 39.97
N GLN A 176 25.06 -44.32 41.14
CA GLN A 176 23.80 -43.68 41.57
C GLN A 176 23.35 -42.61 40.57
N LEU A 177 24.25 -41.72 40.13
CA LEU A 177 23.94 -40.69 39.13
C LEU A 177 23.57 -41.28 37.74
N VAL A 178 24.09 -42.47 37.38
CA VAL A 178 23.65 -43.20 36.17
C VAL A 178 22.23 -43.75 36.34
N ILE A 179 21.87 -44.24 37.52
CA ILE A 179 20.53 -44.72 37.86
C ILE A 179 19.53 -43.56 37.85
N ASP A 180 19.88 -42.41 38.44
CA ASP A 180 19.00 -41.24 38.50
C ASP A 180 18.77 -40.64 37.11
N ALA A 181 19.78 -40.58 36.24
CA ALA A 181 19.59 -40.19 34.83
C ALA A 181 18.69 -41.19 34.06
N ALA A 182 18.76 -42.49 34.36
CA ALA A 182 17.87 -43.49 33.78
C ALA A 182 16.43 -43.37 34.32
N LYS A 183 16.25 -42.92 35.57
CA LYS A 183 14.95 -42.60 36.17
C LYS A 183 14.35 -41.33 35.54
N GLU A 184 15.11 -40.24 35.46
CA GLU A 184 14.71 -38.99 34.80
C GLU A 184 14.19 -39.25 33.38
N LYS A 185 14.88 -40.10 32.61
CA LYS A 185 14.43 -40.51 31.28
C LYS A 185 13.05 -41.19 31.31
N ARG A 186 12.83 -42.19 32.18
CA ARG A 186 11.53 -42.88 32.30
C ARG A 186 10.42 -41.92 32.75
N ASP A 187 10.73 -41.03 33.69
CA ASP A 187 9.77 -40.04 34.19
C ASP A 187 9.37 -39.03 33.09
N MET A 188 10.30 -38.66 32.20
CA MET A 188 9.98 -37.86 31.01
C MET A 188 9.13 -38.61 29.99
N GLU A 189 9.44 -39.87 29.71
CA GLU A 189 8.67 -40.73 28.77
C GLU A 189 7.26 -41.02 29.30
N LEU A 190 7.12 -41.24 30.62
CA LEU A 190 5.83 -41.40 31.29
C LEU A 190 4.99 -40.11 31.26
N LYS A 191 5.58 -38.97 31.65
CA LYS A 191 4.91 -37.66 31.57
C LYS A 191 4.44 -37.34 30.15
N HIS A 192 5.27 -37.64 29.15
CA HIS A 192 4.91 -37.50 27.75
C HIS A 192 3.69 -38.34 27.37
N SER A 193 3.67 -39.63 27.71
CA SER A 193 2.53 -40.52 27.50
C SER A 193 1.26 -40.00 28.19
N THR A 194 1.34 -39.59 29.46
CA THR A 194 0.21 -39.00 30.20
C THR A 194 -0.29 -37.67 29.60
N ILE A 195 0.57 -36.91 28.92
CA ILE A 195 0.16 -35.70 28.19
C ILE A 195 -0.47 -36.05 26.84
N GLN A 196 0.03 -37.07 26.12
CA GLN A 196 -0.60 -37.53 24.86
C GLN A 196 -1.99 -38.15 25.08
N GLN A 197 -2.21 -38.82 26.22
CA GLN A 197 -3.50 -39.43 26.58
C GLN A 197 -4.55 -38.43 27.08
N LYS A 198 -4.16 -37.18 27.39
CA LYS A 198 -5.11 -36.11 27.72
C LYS A 198 -5.64 -35.48 26.45
N ASP A 199 -6.92 -35.67 26.18
CA ASP A 199 -7.56 -35.12 24.99
C ASP A 199 -7.77 -33.59 25.16
N PHE A 200 -6.75 -32.81 24.79
CA PHE A 200 -6.78 -31.32 24.77
C PHE A 200 -7.71 -30.76 23.67
N SER A 201 -8.85 -31.41 23.45
CA SER A 201 -9.84 -31.10 22.41
C SER A 201 -10.42 -29.69 22.51
N ASN A 202 -10.52 -29.17 23.74
CA ASN A 202 -11.17 -27.89 24.05
C ASN A 202 -10.29 -26.92 24.87
N ASP A 203 -8.97 -27.18 24.96
CA ASP A 203 -8.03 -26.25 25.60
C ASP A 203 -7.68 -25.10 24.63
N ASP A 204 -8.56 -24.09 24.61
CA ASP A 204 -8.24 -22.74 24.14
C ASP A 204 -7.13 -22.21 25.07
N THR A 205 -5.97 -21.90 24.50
CA THR A 205 -4.94 -21.16 25.26
C THR A 205 -5.53 -19.83 25.71
N LYS A 206 -5.74 -19.69 27.02
CA LYS A 206 -6.25 -18.48 27.66
C LYS A 206 -5.35 -17.31 27.26
N LEU A 207 -5.82 -16.48 26.33
CA LEU A 207 -5.07 -15.34 25.79
C LEU A 207 -5.07 -14.21 26.82
N GLU A 208 -4.13 -14.30 27.76
CA GLU A 208 -3.93 -13.31 28.81
C GLU A 208 -3.35 -12.03 28.21
N TYR A 209 -4.27 -11.13 27.82
CA TYR A 209 -3.96 -9.75 27.48
C TYR A 209 -3.65 -8.98 28.78
N ASN A 210 -2.40 -9.02 29.23
CA ASN A 210 -1.97 -8.12 30.30
C ASN A 210 -1.85 -6.70 29.74
N VAL A 211 -2.70 -5.80 30.26
CA VAL A 211 -2.61 -4.36 29.98
C VAL A 211 -1.31 -3.80 30.58
N ASP A 212 -0.90 -4.35 31.71
CA ASP A 212 0.23 -3.91 32.53
C ASP A 212 1.45 -4.85 32.41
N ALA A 213 1.74 -5.32 31.19
CA ALA A 213 2.94 -6.12 30.94
C ALA A 213 4.19 -5.23 30.90
N ASP A 214 5.22 -5.54 31.72
CA ASP A 214 6.47 -4.77 31.93
C ASP A 214 7.23 -4.32 30.65
N ASN A 215 6.90 -4.89 29.49
CA ASN A 215 7.52 -4.59 28.19
C ASN A 215 6.73 -3.62 27.31
N GLY A 216 5.56 -3.11 27.76
CA GLY A 216 4.75 -2.13 27.00
C GLY A 216 4.07 -2.69 25.74
N ILE A 217 3.78 -3.99 25.70
CA ILE A 217 3.18 -4.69 24.54
C ILE A 217 1.77 -5.17 24.91
N ALA A 218 0.74 -4.50 24.39
CA ALA A 218 -0.66 -4.83 24.71
C ALA A 218 -1.18 -6.09 23.97
N MET A 219 -0.67 -6.36 22.76
CA MET A 219 -0.92 -7.60 22.01
C MET A 219 0.15 -7.81 20.94
N GLU A 220 0.48 -9.07 20.63
CA GLU A 220 1.33 -9.44 19.48
C GLU A 220 0.88 -10.77 18.85
N GLY A 221 1.13 -10.95 17.55
CA GLY A 221 0.78 -12.18 16.83
C GLY A 221 0.75 -12.01 15.31
N TYR A 222 0.38 -13.06 14.58
CA TYR A 222 0.21 -12.99 13.12
C TYR A 222 -1.18 -12.46 12.73
N LEU A 223 -1.21 -11.59 11.72
CA LEU A 223 -2.41 -11.19 10.97
C LEU A 223 -2.08 -11.15 9.47
N PHE A 224 -3.08 -11.33 8.62
CA PHE A 224 -3.00 -11.00 7.20
C PHE A 224 -3.43 -9.55 6.98
N LYS A 225 -2.57 -8.71 6.39
CA LYS A 225 -2.91 -7.35 5.97
C LYS A 225 -3.36 -7.34 4.51
N ARG A 226 -4.46 -6.65 4.17
CA ARG A 226 -4.76 -6.29 2.77
C ARG A 226 -3.73 -5.27 2.28
N ALA A 227 -3.09 -5.52 1.14
CA ALA A 227 -2.22 -4.56 0.49
C ALA A 227 -3.05 -3.46 -0.20
N SER A 228 -2.51 -2.24 -0.21
CA SER A 228 -3.06 -1.08 -0.90
C SER A 228 -2.57 -1.04 -2.35
N ASN A 229 -2.73 -2.17 -3.07
CA ASN A 229 -2.42 -2.30 -4.49
C ASN A 229 -3.67 -2.77 -5.25
N ALA A 230 -3.74 -2.50 -6.56
CA ALA A 230 -4.90 -2.83 -7.39
C ALA A 230 -5.35 -4.30 -7.27
N PHE A 231 -4.40 -5.22 -7.10
CA PHE A 231 -4.65 -6.66 -6.91
C PHE A 231 -5.08 -7.06 -5.48
N LYS A 232 -5.35 -6.09 -4.58
CA LYS A 232 -5.84 -6.23 -3.19
C LYS A 232 -5.16 -7.35 -2.38
N THR A 233 -3.87 -7.59 -2.59
CA THR A 233 -3.17 -8.83 -2.17
C THR A 233 -3.00 -8.98 -0.65
N TRP A 234 -3.34 -10.14 -0.10
CA TRP A 234 -3.30 -10.38 1.34
C TRP A 234 -1.97 -10.97 1.82
N ASN A 235 -1.38 -10.34 2.84
CA ASN A 235 0.00 -10.56 3.25
C ASN A 235 0.10 -10.88 4.75
N ARG A 236 0.45 -12.11 5.13
CA ARG A 236 0.69 -12.48 6.54
C ARG A 236 1.93 -11.77 7.09
N ARG A 237 1.81 -11.11 8.23
CA ARG A 237 2.88 -10.37 8.92
C ARG A 237 2.76 -10.56 10.44
N TRP A 238 3.85 -10.36 11.17
CA TRP A 238 3.78 -10.26 12.63
C TRP A 238 3.41 -8.83 13.01
N PHE A 239 2.33 -8.66 13.77
CA PHE A 239 1.86 -7.38 14.29
C PHE A 239 2.11 -7.30 15.79
N SER A 240 2.29 -6.08 16.29
CA SER A 240 2.21 -5.80 17.73
C SER A 240 1.65 -4.41 18.00
N ILE A 241 0.87 -4.30 19.07
CA ILE A 241 0.42 -3.03 19.65
C ILE A 241 1.41 -2.65 20.75
N ARG A 242 2.06 -1.49 20.61
CA ARG A 242 3.08 -0.98 21.55
C ARG A 242 2.99 0.54 21.60
N ASN A 243 3.11 1.15 22.77
CA ASN A 243 3.21 2.61 22.96
C ASN A 243 2.21 3.42 22.10
N ASN A 244 0.92 3.06 22.16
CA ASN A 244 -0.19 3.65 21.39
C ASN A 244 -0.07 3.58 19.85
N GLN A 245 0.80 2.71 19.33
CA GLN A 245 0.98 2.46 17.89
C GLN A 245 0.63 1.03 17.50
N LEU A 246 0.17 0.85 16.26
CA LEU A 246 0.06 -0.46 15.61
C LEU A 246 1.21 -0.60 14.62
N VAL A 247 2.10 -1.56 14.85
CA VAL A 247 3.29 -1.80 14.01
C VAL A 247 3.33 -3.24 13.50
N TYR A 248 3.99 -3.46 12.37
CA TYR A 248 4.23 -4.81 11.83
C TYR A 248 5.69 -5.04 11.42
N GLN A 249 6.12 -6.30 11.44
CA GLN A 249 7.42 -6.76 10.95
C GLN A 249 7.23 -7.75 9.80
N LYS A 250 8.14 -7.70 8.82
CA LYS A 250 8.19 -8.66 7.69
C LYS A 250 9.01 -9.89 8.06
N LYS A 251 10.15 -9.71 8.74
CA LYS A 251 10.99 -10.74 9.37
C LYS A 251 11.38 -10.27 10.79
N PHE A 252 11.76 -11.21 11.65
CA PHE A 252 12.16 -10.98 13.06
C PHE A 252 13.42 -10.11 13.24
N ARG A 253 14.13 -9.74 12.15
CA ARG A 253 15.29 -8.82 12.17
C ARG A 253 15.01 -7.49 11.47
N ASP A 254 13.80 -7.27 10.98
CA ASP A 254 13.45 -6.06 10.24
C ASP A 254 12.89 -5.01 11.21
N ASN A 255 13.21 -3.73 10.98
CA ASN A 255 12.66 -2.63 11.79
C ASN A 255 11.11 -2.63 11.72
N PRO A 256 10.41 -2.40 12.85
CA PRO A 256 8.96 -2.36 12.86
C PRO A 256 8.45 -1.23 11.96
N THR A 257 7.60 -1.58 11.00
CA THR A 257 6.94 -0.63 10.11
C THR A 257 5.64 -0.17 10.77
N VAL A 258 5.52 1.13 11.02
CA VAL A 258 4.33 1.72 11.63
C VAL A 258 3.16 1.70 10.64
N VAL A 259 2.03 1.12 11.07
CA VAL A 259 0.76 1.13 10.33
C VAL A 259 -0.08 2.33 10.76
N VAL A 260 -0.14 2.53 12.08
CA VAL A 260 -0.86 3.60 12.76
C VAL A 260 0.10 4.27 13.75
N GLU A 261 0.33 5.56 13.55
CA GLU A 261 1.24 6.40 14.34
C GLU A 261 0.61 6.89 15.66
N ASP A 262 -0.73 6.93 15.73
CA ASP A 262 -1.52 7.24 16.92
C ASP A 262 -2.86 6.48 16.89
N LEU A 263 -3.04 5.52 17.81
CA LEU A 263 -4.29 4.76 17.94
C LEU A 263 -5.46 5.63 18.42
N ARG A 264 -5.26 6.74 19.14
CA ARG A 264 -6.35 7.59 19.69
C ARG A 264 -7.30 8.12 18.62
N LEU A 265 -6.77 8.32 17.41
CA LEU A 265 -7.53 8.82 16.26
C LEU A 265 -8.23 7.69 15.47
N CYS A 266 -8.12 6.43 15.91
CA CYS A 266 -8.60 5.28 15.16
C CYS A 266 -9.94 4.74 15.65
N THR A 267 -10.68 4.15 14.72
CA THR A 267 -11.89 3.36 14.99
C THR A 267 -11.70 1.94 14.45
N VAL A 268 -12.37 0.97 15.08
CA VAL A 268 -12.33 -0.44 14.64
C VAL A 268 -13.69 -0.82 14.07
N LYS A 269 -13.74 -1.11 12.77
CA LYS A 269 -14.94 -1.56 12.07
C LYS A 269 -14.97 -3.08 11.95
N HIS A 270 -16.16 -3.64 12.08
CA HIS A 270 -16.46 -5.01 11.68
C HIS A 270 -16.71 -5.01 10.17
N CYS A 271 -16.12 -5.96 9.44
CA CYS A 271 -16.27 -6.08 8.00
C CYS A 271 -17.04 -7.36 7.70
N GLU A 272 -18.37 -7.25 7.59
CA GLU A 272 -19.24 -8.42 7.41
C GLU A 272 -19.58 -8.67 5.94
N ASP A 273 -19.56 -7.63 5.12
CA ASP A 273 -19.91 -7.61 3.70
C ASP A 273 -18.79 -8.18 2.79
N ILE A 274 -17.67 -8.62 3.37
CA ILE A 274 -16.49 -9.10 2.66
C ILE A 274 -16.47 -10.62 2.63
N GLU A 275 -16.28 -11.21 1.45
CA GLU A 275 -16.28 -12.67 1.25
C GLU A 275 -15.29 -13.44 2.15
N ARG A 276 -14.19 -12.80 2.58
CA ARG A 276 -13.16 -13.41 3.42
C ARG A 276 -13.56 -13.39 4.88
N ARG A 277 -13.62 -14.57 5.50
CA ARG A 277 -13.98 -14.76 6.91
C ARG A 277 -12.93 -14.15 7.85
N PHE A 278 -13.36 -13.76 9.05
CA PHE A 278 -12.52 -13.22 10.14
C PHE A 278 -11.83 -11.87 9.84
N CYS A 279 -12.37 -11.06 8.93
CA CYS A 279 -11.85 -9.72 8.62
C CYS A 279 -12.31 -8.65 9.63
N PHE A 280 -11.45 -7.65 9.84
CA PHE A 280 -11.75 -6.42 10.57
C PHE A 280 -10.89 -5.27 10.03
N GLU A 281 -11.32 -4.03 10.26
CA GLU A 281 -10.64 -2.85 9.72
C GLU A 281 -10.32 -1.85 10.84
N VAL A 282 -9.09 -1.35 10.86
CA VAL A 282 -8.68 -0.23 11.72
C VAL A 282 -8.58 1.00 10.83
N VAL A 283 -9.50 1.95 11.03
CA VAL A 283 -9.61 3.19 10.25
C VAL A 283 -8.99 4.33 11.05
N SER A 284 -7.93 4.95 10.53
CA SER A 284 -7.43 6.26 10.99
C SER A 284 -7.88 7.36 10.03
N PRO A 285 -7.73 8.67 10.37
CA PRO A 285 -8.11 9.77 9.49
C PRO A 285 -7.27 9.85 8.20
N THR A 286 -6.13 9.18 8.15
CA THR A 286 -5.18 9.23 7.01
C THR A 286 -4.97 7.88 6.32
N LYS A 287 -5.31 6.76 6.97
CA LYS A 287 -5.04 5.40 6.49
C LYS A 287 -6.14 4.45 6.99
N SER A 288 -6.78 3.70 6.09
CA SER A 288 -7.53 2.50 6.49
C SER A 288 -6.65 1.26 6.39
N CYS A 289 -6.67 0.41 7.41
CA CYS A 289 -5.93 -0.84 7.46
C CYS A 289 -6.85 -2.04 7.72
N MET A 290 -7.27 -2.67 6.63
CA MET A 290 -8.00 -3.94 6.66
C MET A 290 -7.07 -5.13 6.96
N MET A 291 -7.49 -5.96 7.92
CA MET A 291 -6.74 -7.08 8.47
C MET A 291 -7.65 -8.31 8.64
N GLN A 292 -7.04 -9.49 8.70
CA GLN A 292 -7.73 -10.77 8.83
C GLN A 292 -6.98 -11.66 9.83
N ALA A 293 -7.72 -12.30 10.73
CA ALA A 293 -7.19 -13.16 11.80
C ALA A 293 -7.33 -14.66 11.47
N ASP A 294 -6.48 -15.49 12.11
CA ASP A 294 -6.45 -16.96 11.92
C ASP A 294 -7.65 -17.70 12.58
N SER A 295 -8.59 -16.99 13.23
CA SER A 295 -9.89 -17.49 13.72
C SER A 295 -10.81 -16.35 14.18
N GLU A 296 -12.11 -16.63 14.37
CA GLU A 296 -13.07 -15.67 14.95
C GLU A 296 -12.72 -15.27 16.39
N LYS A 297 -12.30 -16.22 17.23
CA LYS A 297 -11.84 -15.92 18.60
C LYS A 297 -10.64 -14.96 18.60
N LEU A 298 -9.71 -15.13 17.64
CA LEU A 298 -8.58 -14.23 17.45
C LEU A 298 -9.02 -12.86 16.89
N ARG A 299 -9.98 -12.81 15.97
CA ARG A 299 -10.56 -11.55 15.49
C ARG A 299 -11.12 -10.72 16.64
N GLN A 300 -11.95 -11.34 17.49
CA GLN A 300 -12.55 -10.69 18.66
C GLN A 300 -11.48 -10.23 19.66
N ALA A 301 -10.45 -11.05 19.92
CA ALA A 301 -9.32 -10.67 20.77
C ALA A 301 -8.54 -9.46 20.22
N TRP A 302 -8.23 -9.44 18.92
CA TRP A 302 -7.56 -8.30 18.28
C TRP A 302 -8.40 -7.02 18.27
N ILE A 303 -9.70 -7.12 17.97
CA ILE A 303 -10.63 -5.98 18.05
C ILE A 303 -10.65 -5.40 19.47
N LYS A 304 -10.83 -6.27 20.48
CA LYS A 304 -10.87 -5.87 21.89
C LYS A 304 -9.55 -5.27 22.36
N ALA A 305 -8.41 -5.82 21.94
CA ALA A 305 -7.09 -5.29 22.28
C ALA A 305 -6.87 -3.89 21.69
N VAL A 306 -7.20 -3.68 20.41
CA VAL A 306 -7.12 -2.35 19.79
C VAL A 306 -8.06 -1.36 20.47
N GLN A 307 -9.33 -1.74 20.73
CA GLN A 307 -10.29 -0.91 21.47
C GLN A 307 -9.81 -0.55 22.88
N ASN A 308 -9.23 -1.51 23.62
CA ASN A 308 -8.66 -1.26 24.95
C ASN A 308 -7.45 -0.31 24.88
N SER A 309 -6.56 -0.46 23.90
CA SER A 309 -5.42 0.44 23.71
C SER A 309 -5.87 1.86 23.34
N ILE A 310 -6.88 2.01 22.48
CA ILE A 310 -7.52 3.30 22.19
C ILE A 310 -8.04 3.93 23.49
N ALA A 311 -8.79 3.17 24.31
CA ALA A 311 -9.35 3.66 25.56
C ALA A 311 -8.29 4.00 26.62
N THR A 312 -7.16 3.28 26.67
CA THR A 312 -6.03 3.61 27.55
C THR A 312 -5.33 4.90 27.11
N ALA A 313 -5.08 5.06 25.81
CA ALA A 313 -4.45 6.25 25.25
C ALA A 313 -5.29 7.54 25.41
N PHE A 314 -6.60 7.42 25.65
CA PHE A 314 -7.44 8.54 26.10
C PHE A 314 -7.31 8.85 27.60
N ARG A 315 -7.03 7.85 28.46
CA ARG A 315 -6.90 8.03 29.92
C ARG A 315 -5.56 8.63 30.35
N GLU A 316 -4.48 8.37 29.61
CA GLU A 316 -3.15 8.96 29.87
C GLU A 316 -3.16 10.51 29.87
N LYS A 317 -4.19 11.14 29.29
CA LYS A 317 -4.38 12.60 29.33
C LYS A 317 -4.92 13.13 30.67
N GLY A 318 -5.23 12.26 31.64
CA GLY A 318 -5.83 12.65 32.91
C GLY A 318 -4.83 13.07 34.00
N GLU A 319 -3.65 12.44 34.07
CA GLU A 319 -2.75 12.58 35.23
C GLU A 319 -1.73 13.74 35.12
N ASP A 320 -1.54 14.31 33.92
CA ASP A 320 -0.63 15.45 33.68
C ASP A 320 -1.28 16.83 33.95
N VAL A 321 -2.59 16.88 34.21
CA VAL A 321 -3.33 18.13 34.43
C VAL A 321 -3.22 18.63 35.88
N ASP A 322 -3.24 17.71 36.86
CA ASP A 322 -3.39 18.02 38.29
C ASP A 322 -2.09 18.46 39.01
N LYS A 323 -1.01 18.79 38.28
CA LYS A 323 0.30 19.12 38.87
C LYS A 323 0.92 20.47 38.51
N LEU A 324 0.31 21.27 37.63
CA LEU A 324 0.88 22.56 37.20
C LEU A 324 0.21 23.80 37.82
N ASP A 325 -1.04 23.72 38.28
CA ASP A 325 -1.82 24.85 38.82
C ASP A 325 -1.42 25.30 40.25
N ARG A 326 -0.18 25.05 40.69
CA ARG A 326 0.32 25.53 41.98
C ARG A 326 1.76 26.06 42.02
N ARG A 327 2.25 26.67 40.93
CA ARG A 327 3.25 27.75 41.04
C ARG A 327 3.34 28.62 39.78
N SER A 328 2.72 29.80 39.83
CA SER A 328 3.00 30.91 38.90
C SER A 328 2.78 32.25 39.58
N SER A 329 3.85 32.74 40.22
CA SER A 329 3.99 34.13 40.68
C SER A 329 5.48 34.48 40.69
N ALA A 330 5.81 35.66 40.15
CA ALA A 330 7.12 36.33 40.05
C ALA A 330 8.00 36.08 38.80
N SER A 331 8.26 37.19 38.09
CA SER A 331 9.55 37.60 37.48
C SER A 331 10.01 37.07 36.10
N ALA A 332 9.46 37.68 35.05
CA ALA A 332 10.13 38.59 34.09
C ALA A 332 11.44 38.23 33.33
N CYS A 333 11.48 38.64 32.04
CA CYS A 333 12.64 38.82 31.13
C CYS A 333 13.35 37.52 30.65
N SER A 334 13.99 37.45 29.46
CA SER A 334 14.06 38.36 28.29
C SER A 334 14.65 37.62 27.07
N LEU A 335 14.23 37.97 25.84
CA LEU A 335 14.96 37.83 24.55
C LEU A 335 15.34 36.37 24.11
N GLU A 336 15.59 36.01 22.85
CA GLU A 336 15.41 36.69 21.55
C GLU A 336 15.01 35.66 20.44
N SER A 337 15.06 36.06 19.16
CA SER A 337 14.58 35.28 18.01
C SER A 337 15.46 34.10 17.57
N GLY A 338 14.83 33.00 17.16
CA GLY A 338 15.46 31.94 16.36
C GLY A 338 14.43 31.31 15.41
N SER A 339 14.58 31.50 14.10
CA SER A 339 13.63 31.02 13.09
C SER A 339 14.09 29.70 12.46
N GLU A 340 13.32 28.63 12.65
CA GLU A 340 13.43 27.42 11.82
C GLU A 340 12.12 27.13 11.08
N SER A 341 12.25 26.57 9.88
CA SER A 341 11.20 26.53 8.86
C SER A 341 10.08 25.54 9.17
N GLN A 342 8.83 25.95 8.95
CA GLN A 342 7.70 25.03 8.81
C GLN A 342 7.84 24.18 7.54
N ASP A 343 8.44 23.00 7.66
CA ASP A 343 8.14 21.86 6.78
C ASP A 343 7.45 20.76 7.59
N ARG A 344 6.12 20.86 7.68
CA ARG A 344 5.26 19.87 8.35
C ARG A 344 4.15 19.37 7.43
N SER A 345 4.56 18.64 6.39
CA SER A 345 3.77 17.57 5.74
C SER A 345 2.28 17.86 5.52
N LEU A 346 1.97 18.68 4.52
CA LEU A 346 0.60 18.98 4.05
C LEU A 346 -0.09 17.77 3.38
N LYS A 347 -0.44 16.74 4.16
CA LYS A 347 -1.15 15.53 3.70
C LYS A 347 -2.33 15.18 4.62
N GLY A 348 -3.39 15.98 4.51
CA GLY A 348 -4.66 15.76 5.23
C GLY A 348 -5.70 16.87 5.07
N GLU A 349 -5.45 17.90 4.25
CA GLU A 349 -6.38 19.04 4.10
C GLU A 349 -7.69 18.63 3.41
N SER A 350 -8.81 19.11 3.95
CA SER A 350 -10.14 18.92 3.37
C SER A 350 -10.29 19.63 2.02
N ALA A 351 -11.23 19.15 1.18
CA ALA A 351 -11.55 19.80 -0.10
C ALA A 351 -11.93 21.29 0.10
N LEU A 352 -12.78 21.56 1.11
CA LEU A 352 -13.07 22.89 1.64
C LEU A 352 -11.80 23.73 1.87
N GLN A 353 -10.87 23.25 2.71
CA GLN A 353 -9.65 23.99 3.08
C GLN A 353 -8.80 24.33 1.86
N ARG A 354 -8.58 23.35 0.97
CA ARG A 354 -7.81 23.53 -0.26
C ARG A 354 -8.44 24.51 -1.25
N VAL A 355 -9.77 24.55 -1.34
CA VAL A 355 -10.47 25.48 -2.25
C VAL A 355 -10.59 26.88 -1.65
N LEU A 356 -10.78 27.01 -0.32
CA LEU A 356 -10.84 28.31 0.35
C LEU A 356 -9.47 29.01 0.47
N ALA A 357 -8.37 28.27 0.41
CA ALA A 357 -7.01 28.83 0.37
C ALA A 357 -6.68 29.62 -0.92
N ILE A 358 -7.49 29.48 -1.97
CA ILE A 358 -7.31 30.17 -3.25
C ILE A 358 -7.78 31.64 -3.14
N PRO A 359 -7.03 32.63 -3.68
CA PRO A 359 -7.37 34.05 -3.57
C PRO A 359 -8.82 34.39 -3.98
N GLY A 360 -9.58 34.95 -3.05
CA GLY A 360 -10.97 35.37 -3.25
C GLY A 360 -12.02 34.25 -3.10
N ASN A 361 -11.61 32.99 -2.87
CA ASN A 361 -12.55 31.90 -2.60
C ASN A 361 -13.09 31.92 -1.15
N ASP A 362 -12.47 32.70 -0.26
CA ASP A 362 -12.91 33.02 1.11
C ASP A 362 -14.29 33.72 1.17
N ARG A 363 -14.74 34.27 0.04
CA ARG A 363 -16.02 34.97 -0.12
C ARG A 363 -16.77 34.51 -1.35
N CYS A 364 -18.09 34.35 -1.24
CA CYS A 364 -19.00 33.98 -2.32
C CYS A 364 -18.79 34.84 -3.59
N CYS A 365 -18.61 34.17 -4.73
CA CYS A 365 -18.30 34.78 -6.01
C CYS A 365 -19.28 35.90 -6.43
N ASP A 366 -20.57 35.78 -6.09
CA ASP A 366 -21.62 36.67 -6.62
C ASP A 366 -22.11 37.75 -5.64
N CYS A 367 -22.19 37.43 -4.33
CA CYS A 367 -22.68 38.38 -3.32
C CYS A 367 -21.66 38.77 -2.24
N GLY A 368 -20.44 38.23 -2.28
CA GLY A 368 -19.37 38.56 -1.34
C GLY A 368 -19.64 38.17 0.12
N ALA A 369 -20.64 37.33 0.41
CA ALA A 369 -20.83 36.69 1.71
C ALA A 369 -19.59 35.87 2.08
N ALA A 370 -19.11 35.95 3.32
CA ALA A 370 -17.97 35.17 3.79
C ALA A 370 -18.27 33.66 3.85
N ASP A 371 -17.22 32.86 3.90
CA ASP A 371 -17.27 31.41 4.19
C ASP A 371 -18.21 30.58 3.27
N PRO A 372 -18.00 30.62 1.94
CA PRO A 372 -18.82 29.89 0.99
C PRO A 372 -18.60 28.37 1.06
N ARG A 373 -19.63 27.62 1.48
CA ARG A 373 -19.61 26.15 1.62
C ARG A 373 -20.04 25.37 0.37
N TRP A 374 -20.35 26.07 -0.73
CA TRP A 374 -20.73 25.47 -2.01
C TRP A 374 -19.77 25.92 -3.11
N ALA A 375 -19.80 25.22 -4.24
CA ALA A 375 -19.02 25.55 -5.43
C ALA A 375 -19.82 25.25 -6.72
N SER A 376 -19.43 25.87 -7.83
CA SER A 376 -19.84 25.49 -9.17
C SER A 376 -18.66 24.90 -9.93
N ILE A 377 -18.75 23.61 -10.27
CA ILE A 377 -17.59 22.81 -10.68
C ILE A 377 -17.21 22.97 -12.16
N ASN A 378 -18.14 23.45 -12.99
CA ASN A 378 -17.85 23.81 -14.38
C ASN A 378 -17.39 25.27 -14.53
N LEU A 379 -17.70 26.13 -13.56
CA LEU A 379 -17.28 27.54 -13.54
C LEU A 379 -16.00 27.78 -12.73
N GLY A 380 -15.64 26.90 -11.79
CA GLY A 380 -14.44 27.05 -10.96
C GLY A 380 -14.57 28.10 -9.85
N ILE A 381 -15.75 28.21 -9.23
CA ILE A 381 -16.09 29.28 -8.24
C ILE A 381 -16.71 28.74 -6.95
N THR A 382 -16.55 29.47 -5.84
CA THR A 382 -17.22 29.20 -4.54
C THR A 382 -18.44 30.10 -4.32
N LEU A 383 -19.48 29.55 -3.67
CA LEU A 383 -20.81 30.15 -3.51
C LEU A 383 -21.33 29.98 -2.07
N CYS A 384 -22.05 30.99 -1.57
CA CYS A 384 -22.88 30.82 -0.36
C CYS A 384 -24.17 30.06 -0.69
N ILE A 385 -24.88 29.58 0.35
CA ILE A 385 -26.11 28.78 0.22
C ILE A 385 -27.23 29.47 -0.60
N GLN A 386 -27.33 30.80 -0.54
CA GLN A 386 -28.32 31.57 -1.31
C GLN A 386 -27.98 31.59 -2.81
N CYS A 387 -26.71 31.85 -3.16
CA CYS A 387 -26.27 31.90 -4.56
C CYS A 387 -26.19 30.49 -5.18
N SER A 388 -25.75 29.47 -4.43
CA SER A 388 -25.79 28.08 -4.90
C SER A 388 -27.22 27.57 -5.10
N GLY A 389 -28.17 28.04 -4.29
CA GLY A 389 -29.61 27.83 -4.50
C GLY A 389 -30.15 28.45 -5.81
N ILE A 390 -29.69 29.64 -6.18
CA ILE A 390 -30.03 30.29 -7.45
C ILE A 390 -29.38 29.55 -8.64
N HIS A 391 -28.09 29.19 -8.53
CA HIS A 391 -27.38 28.44 -9.57
C HIS A 391 -28.02 27.08 -9.84
N SER A 392 -28.41 26.35 -8.80
CA SER A 392 -29.04 25.02 -8.94
C SER A 392 -30.50 25.06 -9.38
N ARG A 393 -31.32 26.02 -8.91
CA ARG A 393 -32.77 26.03 -9.14
C ARG A 393 -33.24 27.02 -10.23
N SER A 394 -32.52 28.11 -10.45
CA SER A 394 -32.96 29.22 -11.32
C SER A 394 -32.19 29.31 -12.64
N LEU A 395 -30.91 28.88 -12.65
CA LEU A 395 -30.09 28.73 -13.86
C LEU A 395 -30.14 27.30 -14.41
N GLY A 396 -29.91 26.31 -13.54
CA GLY A 396 -29.86 24.89 -13.92
C GLY A 396 -28.51 24.42 -14.49
N VAL A 397 -28.41 23.11 -14.71
CA VAL A 397 -27.14 22.40 -14.95
C VAL A 397 -26.41 22.77 -16.25
N HIS A 398 -27.09 23.40 -17.21
CA HIS A 398 -26.48 23.88 -18.46
C HIS A 398 -25.59 25.11 -18.26
N PHE A 399 -25.82 25.90 -17.21
CA PHE A 399 -24.98 27.04 -16.86
C PHE A 399 -24.09 26.74 -15.65
N SER A 400 -24.60 26.00 -14.66
CA SER A 400 -23.89 25.79 -13.39
C SER A 400 -24.18 24.43 -12.75
N LYS A 401 -23.13 23.62 -12.59
CA LYS A 401 -23.14 22.34 -11.87
C LYS A 401 -22.71 22.57 -10.42
N VAL A 402 -23.66 22.63 -9.50
CA VAL A 402 -23.43 22.94 -8.08
C VAL A 402 -23.02 21.71 -7.28
N ARG A 403 -22.05 21.86 -6.37
CA ARG A 403 -21.61 20.86 -5.37
C ARG A 403 -21.31 21.52 -4.01
N SER A 404 -21.39 20.76 -2.93
CA SER A 404 -20.99 21.16 -1.58
C SER A 404 -19.51 20.86 -1.33
N LEU A 405 -18.78 21.81 -0.74
CA LEU A 405 -17.38 21.62 -0.32
C LEU A 405 -17.24 20.77 0.96
N THR A 406 -18.36 20.43 1.61
CA THR A 406 -18.40 19.71 2.91
C THR A 406 -19.26 18.46 2.92
N LEU A 407 -20.22 18.31 2.00
CA LEU A 407 -21.18 17.19 1.98
C LEU A 407 -20.96 16.23 0.79
N ASP A 408 -20.43 16.71 -0.34
CA ASP A 408 -20.17 15.87 -1.52
C ASP A 408 -18.76 15.26 -1.46
N THR A 409 -18.58 14.11 -2.12
CA THR A 409 -17.25 13.53 -2.39
C THR A 409 -16.61 14.21 -3.60
N TRP A 410 -15.32 14.53 -3.51
CA TRP A 410 -14.58 15.24 -4.55
C TRP A 410 -13.53 14.35 -5.23
N GLU A 411 -13.55 14.29 -6.56
CA GLU A 411 -12.49 13.64 -7.34
C GLU A 411 -11.19 14.48 -7.28
N PRO A 412 -9.99 13.86 -7.14
CA PRO A 412 -8.71 14.58 -7.10
C PRO A 412 -8.49 15.57 -8.26
N GLU A 413 -8.87 15.16 -9.47
CA GLU A 413 -8.78 15.93 -10.71
C GLU A 413 -9.71 17.15 -10.70
N LEU A 414 -10.94 17.00 -10.17
CA LEU A 414 -11.92 18.07 -10.02
C LEU A 414 -11.54 19.05 -8.90
N LEU A 415 -10.97 18.53 -7.81
CA LEU A 415 -10.43 19.36 -6.73
C LEU A 415 -9.19 20.15 -7.20
N LYS A 416 -8.37 19.58 -8.09
CA LYS A 416 -7.26 20.29 -8.73
C LYS A 416 -7.76 21.40 -9.67
N LEU A 417 -8.80 21.16 -10.46
CA LEU A 417 -9.48 22.18 -11.27
C LEU A 417 -9.97 23.37 -10.41
N MET A 418 -10.59 23.10 -9.25
CA MET A 418 -11.01 24.15 -8.31
C MET A 418 -9.84 24.93 -7.69
N CYS A 419 -8.62 24.37 -7.66
CA CYS A 419 -7.41 25.04 -7.18
C CYS A 419 -6.67 25.83 -8.28
N GLU A 420 -6.89 25.55 -9.56
CA GLU A 420 -6.26 26.26 -10.70
C GLU A 420 -7.14 27.38 -11.28
N LEU A 421 -8.43 27.42 -10.92
CA LEU A 421 -9.36 28.54 -11.15
C LEU A 421 -9.57 29.35 -9.85
N GLY A 422 -10.79 29.84 -9.59
CA GLY A 422 -11.14 30.61 -8.39
C GLY A 422 -11.87 31.92 -8.70
N ASN A 423 -12.52 32.46 -7.66
CA ASN A 423 -13.39 33.62 -7.74
C ASN A 423 -12.68 34.87 -8.25
N ALA A 424 -11.40 35.08 -7.95
CA ALA A 424 -10.64 36.22 -8.47
C ALA A 424 -10.53 36.17 -9.99
N VAL A 425 -10.14 35.01 -10.56
CA VAL A 425 -9.99 34.78 -12.00
C VAL A 425 -11.35 34.93 -12.70
N ILE A 426 -12.37 34.25 -12.20
CA ILE A 426 -13.68 34.20 -12.85
C ILE A 426 -14.43 35.54 -12.74
N ASN A 427 -14.28 36.30 -11.65
CA ASN A 427 -14.77 37.68 -11.61
C ASN A 427 -13.96 38.62 -12.52
N GLY A 428 -12.67 38.38 -12.71
CA GLY A 428 -11.85 39.09 -13.71
C GLY A 428 -12.39 38.96 -15.13
N ILE A 429 -13.05 37.85 -15.45
CA ILE A 429 -13.69 37.58 -16.75
C ILE A 429 -15.17 38.04 -16.76
N TYR A 430 -15.98 37.55 -15.83
CA TYR A 430 -17.45 37.72 -15.80
C TYR A 430 -17.93 39.00 -15.12
N GLU A 431 -17.05 39.76 -14.46
CA GLU A 431 -17.35 41.08 -13.88
C GLU A 431 -16.40 42.19 -14.39
N ALA A 432 -15.61 41.92 -15.44
CA ALA A 432 -14.60 42.82 -16.00
C ALA A 432 -15.09 44.28 -16.14
N ARG A 433 -16.25 44.46 -16.79
CA ARG A 433 -16.86 45.77 -17.09
C ARG A 433 -17.84 46.24 -16.02
N ARG A 434 -17.95 45.58 -14.86
CA ARG A 434 -18.91 45.91 -13.80
C ARG A 434 -18.72 47.35 -13.27
N GLN A 435 -17.48 47.83 -13.23
CA GLN A 435 -17.15 49.19 -12.79
C GLN A 435 -17.57 50.23 -13.85
N GLU A 436 -17.23 50.01 -15.13
CA GLU A 436 -17.65 50.86 -16.25
C GLU A 436 -19.18 51.01 -16.32
N LEU A 437 -19.90 49.89 -16.13
CA LEU A 437 -21.36 49.82 -16.19
C LEU A 437 -22.03 50.21 -14.86
N ALA A 438 -21.29 50.83 -13.93
CA ALA A 438 -21.73 51.33 -12.62
C ALA A 438 -22.60 50.36 -11.79
N THR A 439 -22.50 49.05 -12.03
CA THR A 439 -23.51 48.10 -11.54
C THR A 439 -23.21 47.67 -10.10
N ARG A 440 -24.19 47.86 -9.21
CA ARG A 440 -24.17 47.33 -7.84
C ARG A 440 -24.09 45.81 -7.86
N LYS A 441 -23.03 45.25 -7.27
CA LYS A 441 -22.96 43.83 -6.92
C LYS A 441 -23.82 43.60 -5.66
N PRO A 442 -24.62 42.53 -5.59
CA PRO A 442 -25.40 42.22 -4.39
C PRO A 442 -24.49 41.92 -3.20
N ARG A 443 -25.06 42.03 -2.01
CA ARG A 443 -24.46 41.79 -0.69
C ARG A 443 -25.17 40.62 -0.02
N ALA A 444 -24.57 40.09 1.05
CA ALA A 444 -25.09 38.93 1.79
C ALA A 444 -26.50 39.10 2.41
N GLY A 445 -27.02 40.33 2.49
CA GLY A 445 -28.37 40.63 3.00
C GLY A 445 -29.34 41.22 1.96
N ASP A 446 -28.96 41.31 0.68
CA ASP A 446 -29.87 41.74 -0.38
C ASP A 446 -30.88 40.63 -0.74
N SER A 447 -32.00 41.01 -1.35
CA SER A 447 -33.08 40.06 -1.65
C SER A 447 -32.64 38.94 -2.61
N ARG A 448 -33.25 37.75 -2.50
CA ARG A 448 -32.99 36.64 -3.44
C ARG A 448 -33.29 37.05 -4.90
N GLN A 449 -34.26 37.93 -5.13
CA GLN A 449 -34.64 38.36 -6.47
C GLN A 449 -33.59 39.30 -7.09
N GLU A 450 -33.02 40.24 -6.33
CA GLU A 450 -31.87 41.05 -6.77
C GLU A 450 -30.64 40.19 -7.06
N ALA A 451 -30.32 39.25 -6.17
CA ALA A 451 -29.22 38.32 -6.35
C ALA A 451 -29.41 37.45 -7.61
N GLU A 452 -30.63 36.97 -7.87
CA GLU A 452 -30.95 36.21 -9.07
C GLU A 452 -30.86 37.06 -10.35
N SER A 453 -31.38 38.30 -10.34
CA SER A 453 -31.25 39.21 -11.48
C SER A 453 -29.78 39.51 -11.80
N TYR A 454 -28.93 39.71 -10.78
CA TYR A 454 -27.49 39.90 -10.99
C TYR A 454 -26.80 38.64 -11.53
N ILE A 455 -27.14 37.46 -10.99
CA ILE A 455 -26.57 36.16 -11.41
C ILE A 455 -26.97 35.82 -12.85
N ARG A 456 -28.22 36.08 -13.26
CA ARG A 456 -28.67 35.97 -14.66
C ARG A 456 -27.90 36.94 -15.57
N ALA A 457 -27.78 38.20 -15.18
CA ALA A 457 -27.02 39.20 -15.92
C ALA A 457 -25.53 38.83 -16.09
N LYS A 458 -24.95 38.20 -15.08
CA LYS A 458 -23.55 37.75 -15.05
C LYS A 458 -23.32 36.56 -15.97
N TYR A 459 -24.00 35.43 -15.77
CA TYR A 459 -23.66 34.17 -16.46
C TYR A 459 -24.49 33.86 -17.70
N VAL A 460 -25.73 34.37 -17.81
CA VAL A 460 -26.62 34.12 -18.96
C VAL A 460 -26.51 35.24 -19.98
N GLU A 461 -26.76 36.49 -19.57
CA GLU A 461 -26.64 37.67 -20.45
C GLU A 461 -25.18 38.03 -20.74
N LYS A 462 -24.23 37.52 -19.94
CA LYS A 462 -22.78 37.81 -20.04
C LYS A 462 -22.47 39.31 -20.02
N ARG A 463 -23.32 40.10 -19.34
CA ARG A 463 -23.47 41.55 -19.52
C ARG A 463 -22.23 42.36 -19.15
N PHE A 464 -21.42 41.85 -18.22
CA PHE A 464 -20.22 42.52 -17.72
C PHE A 464 -18.92 41.93 -18.30
N VAL A 465 -18.99 40.95 -19.21
CA VAL A 465 -17.82 40.37 -19.87
C VAL A 465 -17.18 41.43 -20.78
N HIS A 466 -15.85 41.44 -20.84
CA HIS A 466 -15.10 42.33 -21.73
C HIS A 466 -15.38 42.01 -23.22
N ARG A 467 -15.09 42.95 -24.13
CA ARG A 467 -15.15 42.73 -25.58
C ARG A 467 -13.79 43.10 -26.19
N PRO A 468 -12.86 42.15 -26.34
CA PRO A 468 -11.49 42.45 -26.74
C PRO A 468 -11.45 43.01 -28.17
N SER A 469 -10.56 43.96 -28.41
CA SER A 469 -10.35 44.55 -29.74
C SER A 469 -9.69 43.56 -30.71
N PRO A 470 -9.82 43.76 -32.04
CA PRO A 470 -9.16 42.90 -33.03
C PRO A 470 -7.63 42.81 -32.89
N ALA A 471 -7.00 43.82 -32.28
CA ALA A 471 -5.56 43.81 -32.01
C ALA A 471 -5.20 42.86 -30.84
N GLU A 472 -5.93 42.95 -29.72
CA GLU A 472 -5.74 42.08 -28.56
C GLU A 472 -6.07 40.63 -28.90
N GLN A 473 -7.18 40.40 -29.61
CA GLN A 473 -7.58 39.11 -30.18
C GLN A 473 -6.45 38.45 -30.99
N LYS A 474 -5.84 39.21 -31.91
CA LYS A 474 -4.74 38.74 -32.78
C LYS A 474 -3.46 38.48 -31.98
N ALA A 475 -3.11 39.36 -31.03
CA ALA A 475 -1.96 39.17 -30.15
C ALA A 475 -2.10 37.92 -29.28
N LYS A 476 -3.29 37.67 -28.72
CA LYS A 476 -3.58 36.54 -27.84
C LYS A 476 -3.52 35.19 -28.56
N LEU A 477 -4.10 35.08 -29.76
CA LEU A 477 -3.96 33.87 -30.59
C LEU A 477 -2.51 33.60 -31.00
N LEU A 478 -1.74 34.64 -31.32
CA LEU A 478 -0.31 34.51 -31.63
C LEU A 478 0.53 34.09 -30.41
N ALA A 479 0.12 34.41 -29.19
CA ALA A 479 0.76 33.91 -27.97
C ALA A 479 0.47 32.41 -27.75
N LEU A 480 -0.80 32.00 -27.85
CA LEU A 480 -1.22 30.61 -27.61
C LEU A 480 -0.61 29.62 -28.64
N SER A 481 -0.65 29.92 -29.95
CA SER A 481 0.00 29.06 -30.96
C SER A 481 1.54 29.08 -30.90
N ARG A 482 2.16 30.06 -30.23
CA ARG A 482 3.61 30.00 -29.92
C ARG A 482 3.94 29.03 -28.79
N GLN A 483 2.99 28.70 -27.92
CA GLN A 483 3.19 27.68 -26.87
C GLN A 483 3.07 26.26 -27.44
N GLU A 484 2.06 26.02 -28.29
CA GLU A 484 1.91 24.79 -29.11
C GLU A 484 3.23 24.38 -29.79
N LYS A 485 3.91 25.32 -30.48
CA LYS A 485 5.19 25.09 -31.18
C LYS A 485 6.39 24.83 -30.28
N ARG A 486 6.25 25.00 -28.96
CA ARG A 486 7.26 24.57 -27.97
C ARG A 486 6.94 23.15 -27.49
N SER A 487 5.69 22.87 -27.13
CA SER A 487 5.25 21.54 -26.69
C SER A 487 5.48 20.45 -27.75
N SER A 488 5.14 20.75 -29.01
CA SER A 488 5.34 19.84 -30.14
C SER A 488 6.83 19.56 -30.46
N ASN A 489 7.74 20.48 -30.11
CA ASN A 489 9.18 20.25 -30.23
C ASN A 489 9.78 19.47 -29.05
N SER A 490 9.05 19.29 -27.95
CA SER A 490 9.43 18.39 -26.84
C SER A 490 8.89 16.96 -26.98
N SER A 491 7.85 16.73 -27.79
CA SER A 491 7.35 15.38 -28.13
C SER A 491 8.17 14.78 -29.27
N GLY A 492 9.13 13.90 -28.95
CA GLY A 492 10.05 13.31 -29.91
C GLY A 492 9.42 12.27 -30.87
N HIS A 493 9.81 12.36 -32.14
CA HIS A 493 9.67 11.35 -33.21
C HIS A 493 8.33 10.61 -33.39
N LEU A 494 7.54 11.09 -34.34
CA LEU A 494 6.67 10.21 -35.15
C LEU A 494 7.54 9.28 -36.03
N PRO A 495 7.10 8.03 -36.32
CA PRO A 495 7.74 7.19 -37.32
C PRO A 495 7.53 7.77 -38.74
N PRO A 496 8.47 7.54 -39.68
CA PRO A 496 8.40 8.09 -41.03
C PRO A 496 7.26 7.46 -41.84
N ARG A 497 6.54 8.31 -42.59
CA ARG A 497 5.48 7.90 -43.52
C ARG A 497 6.06 6.99 -44.62
N PRO A 498 5.44 5.84 -44.94
CA PRO A 498 5.89 5.00 -46.06
C PRO A 498 5.73 5.74 -47.40
N PRO A 499 6.63 5.52 -48.38
CA PRO A 499 6.54 6.15 -49.69
C PRO A 499 5.38 5.57 -50.52
N PRO A 500 4.79 6.35 -51.44
CA PRO A 500 3.79 5.84 -52.38
C PRO A 500 4.41 4.84 -53.37
N PRO A 501 3.65 3.84 -53.85
CA PRO A 501 4.15 2.83 -54.77
C PRO A 501 4.52 3.43 -56.15
N THR A 502 5.64 3.00 -56.71
CA THR A 502 6.20 3.54 -57.95
C THR A 502 5.44 3.05 -59.19
N PRO A 503 4.98 3.94 -60.09
CA PRO A 503 4.48 3.54 -61.41
C PRO A 503 5.61 2.97 -62.29
N GLN A 504 5.31 1.99 -63.13
CA GLN A 504 6.31 1.43 -64.06
C GLN A 504 6.63 2.39 -65.22
N LEU A 505 7.88 2.33 -65.69
CA LEU A 505 8.47 3.25 -66.67
C LEU A 505 7.97 2.99 -68.10
N ARG A 506 7.78 4.08 -68.86
CA ARG A 506 7.96 4.10 -70.33
C ARG A 506 9.29 4.79 -70.66
N PRO A 507 10.00 4.41 -71.75
CA PRO A 507 11.35 4.91 -72.03
C PRO A 507 11.38 6.30 -72.68
N ALA A 508 12.13 7.19 -72.03
CA ALA A 508 13.04 8.22 -72.56
C ALA A 508 12.78 8.94 -73.91
N SER A 509 12.71 10.27 -73.82
CA SER A 509 13.49 11.18 -74.69
C SER A 509 14.00 12.36 -73.84
N ASN A 510 15.16 12.93 -74.19
CA ASN A 510 15.97 13.84 -73.35
C ASN A 510 16.87 14.71 -74.27
N PRO A 511 17.50 15.81 -73.82
CA PRO A 511 17.32 16.62 -72.60
C PRO A 511 16.78 18.03 -73.01
N THR A 512 17.13 19.26 -72.58
CA THR A 512 18.07 19.94 -71.63
C THR A 512 17.64 21.44 -71.57
N PRO A 513 18.17 22.33 -70.70
CA PRO A 513 18.45 22.25 -69.26
C PRO A 513 17.80 23.43 -68.45
N LEU A 514 17.50 23.25 -67.15
CA LEU A 514 17.34 24.38 -66.21
C LEU A 514 17.93 24.05 -64.81
N PRO A 515 18.53 25.02 -64.10
CA PRO A 515 19.19 24.83 -62.80
C PRO A 515 18.19 24.74 -61.62
N PRO A 516 18.63 24.29 -60.42
CA PRO A 516 17.72 23.73 -59.42
C PRO A 516 16.93 24.78 -58.61
N HIS A 517 15.64 24.53 -58.41
CA HIS A 517 14.88 25.23 -57.38
C HIS A 517 15.35 24.84 -55.98
N ALA A 518 15.89 25.81 -55.26
CA ALA A 518 16.28 25.69 -53.86
C ALA A 518 15.07 25.41 -52.95
N ARG A 519 15.36 25.01 -51.70
CA ARG A 519 14.36 24.72 -50.65
C ARG A 519 13.35 25.86 -50.52
N GLY A 520 12.12 25.63 -51.00
CA GLY A 520 11.02 26.58 -50.88
C GLY A 520 10.69 26.86 -49.41
N SER A 521 10.88 28.11 -48.99
CA SER A 521 10.61 28.61 -47.65
C SER A 521 9.20 28.27 -47.17
N ALA A 522 9.05 27.95 -45.88
CA ALA A 522 7.74 27.95 -45.23
C ALA A 522 7.15 29.37 -45.27
N VAL A 523 6.23 29.61 -46.22
CA VAL A 523 5.51 30.88 -46.35
C VAL A 523 4.75 31.13 -45.03
N PRO A 524 4.92 32.30 -44.38
CA PRO A 524 4.15 32.63 -43.19
C PRO A 524 2.66 32.70 -43.55
N ARG A 525 1.88 31.68 -43.19
CA ARG A 525 0.41 31.73 -43.26
C ARG A 525 -0.06 32.93 -42.44
N GLU A 526 -0.88 33.79 -43.04
CA GLU A 526 -1.39 34.98 -42.38
C GLU A 526 -2.17 34.61 -41.10
N PRO A 527 -2.09 35.41 -40.02
CA PRO A 527 -2.86 35.14 -38.82
C PRO A 527 -4.36 35.28 -39.12
N LYS A 528 -5.06 34.14 -39.08
CA LYS A 528 -6.48 34.00 -39.38
C LYS A 528 -7.37 34.92 -38.52
N PRO A 529 -8.58 35.27 -39.01
CA PRO A 529 -9.55 36.00 -38.20
C PRO A 529 -9.83 35.26 -36.90
N TYR A 530 -9.91 36.02 -35.81
CA TYR A 530 -10.16 35.48 -34.47
C TYR A 530 -11.56 34.89 -34.36
N SER A 531 -11.67 33.75 -33.67
CA SER A 531 -12.93 33.24 -33.16
C SER A 531 -12.74 32.74 -31.72
N PRO A 532 -13.75 32.83 -30.84
CA PRO A 532 -13.68 32.25 -29.50
C PRO A 532 -13.41 30.73 -29.54
N GLY A 533 -13.95 30.01 -30.53
CA GLY A 533 -13.66 28.59 -30.73
C GLY A 533 -12.17 28.31 -30.98
N LEU A 534 -11.50 29.14 -31.79
CA LEU A 534 -10.06 29.03 -32.04
C LEU A 534 -9.22 29.45 -30.82
N GLN A 535 -9.68 30.41 -30.01
CA GLN A 535 -9.05 30.72 -28.71
C GLN A 535 -9.14 29.52 -27.77
N LEU A 536 -10.33 28.93 -27.60
CA LEU A 536 -10.56 27.76 -26.75
C LEU A 536 -9.70 26.56 -27.21
N PHE A 537 -9.66 26.32 -28.53
CA PHE A 537 -8.85 25.27 -29.15
C PHE A 537 -7.35 25.35 -28.76
N TRP A 538 -6.73 26.52 -28.90
CA TRP A 538 -5.32 26.69 -28.54
C TRP A 538 -5.09 26.79 -27.03
N ALA A 539 -6.01 27.40 -26.28
CA ALA A 539 -5.93 27.47 -24.82
C ALA A 539 -5.98 26.08 -24.17
N SER A 540 -6.78 25.16 -24.71
CA SER A 540 -6.79 23.74 -24.32
C SER A 540 -5.42 23.07 -24.56
N CYS A 541 -4.79 23.29 -25.71
CA CYS A 541 -3.45 22.76 -26.00
C CYS A 541 -2.36 23.35 -25.09
N ALA A 542 -2.50 24.62 -24.71
CA ALA A 542 -1.55 25.33 -23.85
C ALA A 542 -1.77 25.06 -22.35
N GLY A 543 -2.88 24.42 -21.95
CA GLY A 543 -3.21 24.18 -20.55
C GLY A 543 -3.86 25.37 -19.82
N SER A 544 -4.19 26.46 -20.51
CA SER A 544 -4.56 27.74 -19.87
C SER A 544 -6.05 27.83 -19.52
N LEU A 545 -6.42 27.30 -18.35
CA LEU A 545 -7.79 27.35 -17.83
C LEU A 545 -8.43 28.76 -17.81
N PRO A 546 -7.72 29.86 -17.45
CA PRO A 546 -8.29 31.21 -17.54
C PRO A 546 -8.66 31.61 -18.96
N ASP A 547 -7.82 31.30 -19.96
CA ASP A 547 -8.07 31.62 -21.36
C ASP A 547 -9.17 30.75 -21.98
N MET A 548 -9.32 29.50 -21.50
CA MET A 548 -10.43 28.62 -21.85
C MET A 548 -11.76 29.17 -21.29
N ALA A 549 -11.77 29.60 -20.01
CA ALA A 549 -12.94 30.20 -19.37
C ALA A 549 -13.34 31.55 -20.01
N GLU A 550 -12.36 32.37 -20.40
CA GLU A 550 -12.58 33.61 -21.15
C GLU A 550 -13.17 33.35 -22.54
N ALA A 551 -12.65 32.36 -23.27
CA ALA A 551 -13.20 31.95 -24.56
C ALA A 551 -14.66 31.47 -24.42
N MET A 552 -14.97 30.66 -23.42
CA MET A 552 -16.35 30.25 -23.12
C MET A 552 -17.24 31.43 -22.72
N ALA A 553 -16.72 32.42 -21.98
CA ALA A 553 -17.42 33.66 -21.68
C ALA A 553 -17.72 34.45 -22.97
N HIS A 554 -16.79 34.54 -23.91
CA HIS A 554 -17.00 35.11 -25.25
C HIS A 554 -17.89 34.26 -26.18
N GLY A 555 -18.28 33.05 -25.77
CA GLY A 555 -19.22 32.20 -26.52
C GLY A 555 -18.58 31.12 -27.39
N ALA A 556 -17.36 30.68 -27.04
CA ALA A 556 -16.74 29.50 -27.66
C ALA A 556 -17.61 28.25 -27.46
N GLU A 557 -17.89 27.55 -28.56
CA GLU A 557 -18.51 26.23 -28.52
C GLU A 557 -17.51 25.20 -27.99
N VAL A 558 -17.87 24.49 -26.92
CA VAL A 558 -16.98 23.50 -26.28
C VAL A 558 -16.65 22.33 -27.21
N ASN A 559 -17.57 22.04 -28.13
CA ASN A 559 -17.50 20.98 -29.14
C ASN A 559 -17.09 21.48 -30.54
N TRP A 560 -16.55 22.70 -30.63
CA TRP A 560 -16.07 23.29 -31.89
C TRP A 560 -15.06 22.37 -32.60
N ALA A 561 -15.18 22.20 -33.91
CA ALA A 561 -14.30 21.35 -34.71
C ALA A 561 -13.44 22.20 -35.65
N ASN A 562 -12.12 22.13 -35.49
CA ASN A 562 -11.19 22.93 -36.28
C ASN A 562 -11.02 22.34 -37.69
N VAL A 563 -11.78 22.84 -38.66
CA VAL A 563 -11.76 22.36 -40.05
C VAL A 563 -10.39 22.49 -40.75
N ASP A 564 -9.50 23.32 -40.22
CA ASP A 564 -8.13 23.52 -40.73
C ASP A 564 -7.06 22.64 -40.07
N ASP A 565 -7.41 21.96 -38.98
CA ASP A 565 -6.55 21.02 -38.25
C ASP A 565 -7.34 19.74 -38.00
N ASP A 566 -7.64 19.05 -39.10
CA ASP A 566 -8.25 17.72 -39.16
C ASP A 566 -9.51 17.53 -38.31
N LYS A 567 -10.36 18.58 -38.20
CA LYS A 567 -11.58 18.61 -37.38
C LYS A 567 -11.37 18.29 -35.90
N LYS A 568 -10.15 18.40 -35.37
CA LYS A 568 -9.88 18.22 -33.93
C LYS A 568 -10.75 19.16 -33.10
N THR A 569 -11.08 18.73 -31.88
CA THR A 569 -11.86 19.51 -30.90
C THR A 569 -10.96 20.08 -29.81
N PRO A 570 -11.41 21.09 -29.04
CA PRO A 570 -10.75 21.51 -27.81
C PRO A 570 -10.41 20.36 -26.85
N LEU A 571 -11.22 19.30 -26.79
CA LEU A 571 -10.95 18.13 -25.94
C LEU A 571 -9.80 17.27 -26.48
N ILE A 572 -9.70 17.10 -27.80
CA ILE A 572 -8.54 16.44 -28.44
C ILE A 572 -7.27 17.29 -28.26
N MET A 573 -7.38 18.63 -28.27
CA MET A 573 -6.23 19.49 -27.99
C MET A 573 -5.78 19.45 -26.52
N ALA A 574 -6.70 19.33 -25.56
CA ALA A 574 -6.38 19.09 -24.15
C ALA A 574 -5.65 17.74 -23.93
N VAL A 575 -5.96 16.74 -24.75
CA VAL A 575 -5.22 15.47 -24.79
C VAL A 575 -3.79 15.67 -25.30
N GLN A 576 -3.63 16.39 -26.42
CA GLN A 576 -2.30 16.68 -26.99
C GLN A 576 -1.44 17.59 -26.09
N GLY A 577 -2.07 18.46 -25.28
CA GLY A 577 -1.40 19.23 -24.22
C GLY A 577 -1.11 18.45 -22.93
N GLY A 578 -1.52 17.18 -22.81
CA GLY A 578 -1.27 16.31 -21.64
C GLY A 578 -1.97 16.70 -20.33
N SER A 579 -2.67 17.84 -20.27
CA SER A 579 -3.28 18.34 -19.03
C SER A 579 -4.62 17.68 -18.73
N LEU A 580 -4.59 16.74 -17.78
CA LEU A 580 -5.78 16.10 -17.19
C LEU A 580 -6.83 17.12 -16.71
N VAL A 581 -6.39 18.24 -16.14
CA VAL A 581 -7.25 19.28 -15.57
C VAL A 581 -8.02 20.05 -16.65
N THR A 582 -7.40 20.30 -17.81
CA THR A 582 -8.10 20.90 -18.95
C THR A 582 -9.09 19.96 -19.62
N CYS A 583 -8.78 18.65 -19.68
CA CYS A 583 -9.76 17.65 -20.08
C CYS A 583 -10.98 17.66 -19.13
N GLU A 584 -10.74 17.71 -17.82
CA GLU A 584 -11.80 17.78 -16.82
C GLU A 584 -12.66 19.05 -16.94
N PHE A 585 -12.05 20.23 -17.12
CA PHE A 585 -12.78 21.48 -17.30
C PHE A 585 -13.71 21.47 -18.54
N LEU A 586 -13.24 20.90 -19.65
CA LEU A 586 -14.02 20.75 -20.87
C LEU A 586 -15.18 19.77 -20.67
N LEU A 587 -14.94 18.61 -20.05
CA LEU A 587 -15.98 17.63 -19.71
C LEU A 587 -17.02 18.20 -18.73
N GLN A 588 -16.60 19.00 -17.75
CA GLN A 588 -17.52 19.71 -16.87
C GLN A 588 -18.36 20.76 -17.62
N ASN A 589 -17.85 21.35 -18.70
CA ASN A 589 -18.61 22.22 -19.60
C ASN A 589 -19.22 21.48 -20.81
N ALA A 590 -19.48 20.18 -20.67
CA ALA A 590 -20.21 19.34 -21.65
C ALA A 590 -19.52 19.14 -23.01
N ALA A 591 -18.18 19.04 -23.00
CA ALA A 591 -17.44 18.44 -24.11
C ALA A 591 -17.88 16.98 -24.37
N SER A 592 -18.04 16.63 -25.64
CA SER A 592 -18.38 15.28 -26.07
C SER A 592 -17.13 14.39 -26.02
N VAL A 593 -17.10 13.48 -25.05
CA VAL A 593 -16.01 12.50 -24.86
C VAL A 593 -15.83 11.54 -26.06
N ASN A 594 -16.83 11.49 -26.96
CA ASN A 594 -16.90 10.57 -28.10
C ASN A 594 -16.84 11.26 -29.48
N GLN A 595 -16.63 12.58 -29.54
CA GLN A 595 -16.56 13.29 -30.83
C GLN A 595 -15.21 13.05 -31.54
N PRO A 596 -15.20 12.45 -32.76
CA PRO A 596 -13.97 12.11 -33.45
C PRO A 596 -13.36 13.28 -34.24
N ASP A 597 -12.06 13.16 -34.55
CA ASP A 597 -11.40 13.95 -35.59
C ASP A 597 -11.75 13.45 -37.02
N ALA A 598 -11.17 14.07 -38.04
CA ALA A 598 -11.37 13.71 -39.45
C ALA A 598 -10.87 12.29 -39.83
N TYR A 599 -10.10 11.64 -38.96
CA TYR A 599 -9.63 10.26 -39.10
C TYR A 599 -10.44 9.27 -38.24
N GLY A 600 -11.59 9.70 -37.68
CA GLY A 600 -12.45 8.86 -36.83
C GLY A 600 -11.95 8.69 -35.39
N ARG A 601 -10.82 9.31 -35.01
CA ARG A 601 -10.19 9.11 -33.70
C ARG A 601 -10.83 10.02 -32.66
N GLY A 602 -11.48 9.43 -31.65
CA GLY A 602 -11.98 10.17 -30.50
C GLY A 602 -10.88 10.55 -29.50
N PRO A 603 -11.19 11.35 -28.46
CA PRO A 603 -10.26 11.67 -27.36
C PRO A 603 -9.58 10.44 -26.74
N LEU A 604 -10.30 9.31 -26.64
CA LEU A 604 -9.77 8.04 -26.13
C LEU A 604 -8.67 7.44 -27.05
N HIS A 605 -8.86 7.46 -28.38
CA HIS A 605 -7.81 7.05 -29.33
C HIS A 605 -6.56 7.92 -29.21
N HIS A 606 -6.71 9.24 -29.13
CA HIS A 606 -5.58 10.17 -28.97
C HIS A 606 -4.84 9.94 -27.65
N ALA A 607 -5.55 9.81 -26.53
CA ALA A 607 -4.94 9.58 -25.22
C ALA A 607 -4.22 8.22 -25.14
N THR A 608 -4.77 7.19 -25.78
CA THR A 608 -4.10 5.88 -25.90
C THR A 608 -2.86 5.96 -26.80
N THR A 609 -2.93 6.66 -27.93
CA THR A 609 -1.79 6.81 -28.87
C THR A 609 -0.61 7.55 -28.22
N LEU A 610 -0.89 8.53 -27.35
CA LEU A 610 0.11 9.27 -26.59
C LEU A 610 0.53 8.57 -25.28
N GLY A 611 -0.06 7.42 -24.93
CA GLY A 611 0.25 6.71 -23.68
C GLY A 611 -0.23 7.41 -22.41
N HIS A 612 -1.14 8.39 -22.50
CA HIS A 612 -1.62 9.21 -21.38
C HIS A 612 -2.62 8.45 -20.49
N THR A 613 -2.14 7.45 -19.73
CA THR A 613 -2.92 6.55 -18.86
C THR A 613 -3.93 7.27 -17.96
N GLY A 614 -3.58 8.45 -17.42
CA GLY A 614 -4.49 9.27 -16.62
C GLY A 614 -5.68 9.86 -17.40
N GLN A 615 -5.46 10.30 -18.64
CA GLN A 615 -6.53 10.82 -19.50
C GLN A 615 -7.43 9.69 -20.01
N VAL A 616 -6.86 8.51 -20.31
CA VAL A 616 -7.64 7.29 -20.61
C VAL A 616 -8.57 6.94 -19.43
N CYS A 617 -8.05 6.92 -18.20
CA CYS A 617 -8.83 6.68 -16.99
C CYS A 617 -10.02 7.66 -16.87
N LEU A 618 -9.78 8.96 -17.05
CA LEU A 618 -10.80 10.00 -17.01
C LEU A 618 -11.88 9.84 -18.11
N PHE A 619 -11.50 9.48 -19.34
CA PHE A 619 -12.47 9.31 -20.42
C PHE A 619 -13.35 8.07 -20.23
N LEU A 620 -12.78 6.95 -19.77
CA LEU A 620 -13.54 5.75 -19.45
C LEU A 620 -14.54 5.99 -18.30
N LYS A 621 -14.15 6.71 -17.23
CA LYS A 621 -15.09 7.18 -16.18
C LYS A 621 -16.27 7.98 -16.72
N ARG A 622 -16.10 8.65 -17.86
CA ARG A 622 -17.09 9.59 -18.44
C ARG A 622 -17.83 9.00 -19.65
N GLY A 623 -17.76 7.68 -19.87
CA GLY A 623 -18.53 6.99 -20.91
C GLY A 623 -17.92 7.06 -22.31
N ALA A 624 -16.59 7.07 -22.41
CA ALA A 624 -15.90 6.94 -23.69
C ALA A 624 -16.14 5.56 -24.34
N SER A 625 -16.48 5.56 -25.62
CA SER A 625 -16.76 4.35 -26.39
C SER A 625 -15.48 3.56 -26.66
N GLN A 626 -15.38 2.41 -26.00
CA GLN A 626 -14.26 1.47 -26.17
C GLN A 626 -14.28 0.74 -27.52
N ASN A 627 -15.45 0.68 -28.15
CA ASN A 627 -15.71 -0.04 -29.39
C ASN A 627 -15.68 0.88 -30.63
N ALA A 628 -15.46 2.18 -30.46
CA ALA A 628 -15.27 3.10 -31.58
C ALA A 628 -13.99 2.76 -32.34
N VAL A 629 -14.06 2.77 -33.67
CA VAL A 629 -12.93 2.52 -34.58
C VAL A 629 -12.55 3.77 -35.35
N ASP A 630 -11.26 3.92 -35.64
CA ASP A 630 -10.75 4.94 -36.56
C ASP A 630 -10.77 4.46 -38.02
N ILE A 631 -10.26 5.27 -38.95
CA ILE A 631 -10.19 4.92 -40.39
C ILE A 631 -9.34 3.68 -40.70
N ASP A 632 -8.40 3.30 -39.82
CA ASP A 632 -7.59 2.08 -39.96
C ASP A 632 -8.30 0.86 -39.33
N ASN A 633 -9.57 1.02 -38.94
CA ASN A 633 -10.40 0.08 -38.19
C ASN A 633 -9.85 -0.28 -36.78
N LYS A 634 -9.02 0.57 -36.18
CA LYS A 634 -8.43 0.32 -34.87
C LYS A 634 -9.30 0.85 -33.75
N THR A 635 -9.56 -0.02 -32.78
CA THR A 635 -10.12 0.37 -31.47
C THR A 635 -9.00 0.90 -30.57
N PRO A 636 -9.31 1.67 -29.51
CA PRO A 636 -8.32 2.04 -28.49
C PRO A 636 -7.59 0.82 -27.91
N LEU A 637 -8.26 -0.32 -27.75
CA LEU A 637 -7.61 -1.55 -27.28
C LEU A 637 -6.58 -2.10 -28.28
N ALA A 638 -6.83 -2.01 -29.59
CA ALA A 638 -5.85 -2.38 -30.61
C ALA A 638 -4.61 -1.47 -30.55
N ILE A 639 -4.82 -0.15 -30.51
CA ILE A 639 -3.72 0.84 -30.40
C ILE A 639 -2.90 0.60 -29.12
N ALA A 640 -3.56 0.34 -27.98
CA ALA A 640 -2.87 0.07 -26.71
C ALA A 640 -2.00 -1.20 -26.75
N VAL A 641 -2.43 -2.23 -27.47
CA VAL A 641 -1.67 -3.47 -27.66
C VAL A 641 -0.50 -3.26 -28.64
N GLU A 642 -0.71 -2.55 -29.76
CA GLU A 642 0.35 -2.20 -30.71
C GLU A 642 1.44 -1.33 -30.05
N ALA A 643 1.04 -0.37 -29.20
CA ALA A 643 1.94 0.47 -28.41
C ALA A 643 2.53 -0.23 -27.17
N ALA A 644 2.24 -1.52 -26.95
CA ALA A 644 2.67 -2.32 -25.80
C ALA A 644 2.37 -1.73 -24.41
N ASN A 645 1.40 -0.82 -24.29
CA ASN A 645 1.10 -0.12 -23.05
C ASN A 645 0.22 -0.97 -22.12
N ALA A 646 0.85 -1.78 -21.27
CA ALA A 646 0.19 -2.73 -20.39
C ALA A 646 -0.82 -2.11 -19.41
N ASP A 647 -0.56 -0.89 -18.91
CA ASP A 647 -1.47 -0.21 -17.97
C ASP A 647 -2.76 0.23 -18.68
N ILE A 648 -2.66 0.80 -19.89
CA ILE A 648 -3.83 1.17 -20.71
C ILE A 648 -4.59 -0.07 -21.21
N VAL A 649 -3.90 -1.13 -21.63
CA VAL A 649 -4.52 -2.42 -21.97
C VAL A 649 -5.30 -2.99 -20.79
N THR A 650 -4.78 -2.83 -19.56
CA THR A 650 -5.47 -3.27 -18.34
C THR A 650 -6.70 -2.42 -18.06
N LEU A 651 -6.61 -1.09 -18.12
CA LEU A 651 -7.75 -0.19 -17.93
C LEU A 651 -8.90 -0.46 -18.91
N LEU A 652 -8.58 -0.63 -20.20
CA LEU A 652 -9.58 -0.93 -21.24
C LEU A 652 -10.21 -2.31 -21.04
N ARG A 653 -9.44 -3.34 -20.66
CA ARG A 653 -10.01 -4.67 -20.37
C ARG A 653 -10.91 -4.66 -19.13
N LEU A 654 -10.55 -3.92 -18.09
CA LEU A 654 -11.37 -3.75 -16.88
C LEU A 654 -12.66 -2.98 -17.16
N ALA A 655 -12.58 -1.88 -17.93
CA ALA A 655 -13.77 -1.13 -18.33
C ALA A 655 -14.71 -1.97 -19.19
N LYS A 656 -14.19 -2.73 -20.17
CA LYS A 656 -15.01 -3.65 -20.98
C LYS A 656 -15.70 -4.72 -20.11
N MET A 657 -14.98 -5.34 -19.18
CA MET A 657 -15.55 -6.32 -18.25
C MET A 657 -16.66 -5.71 -17.37
N ASN A 658 -16.47 -4.47 -16.88
CA ASN A 658 -17.47 -3.76 -16.08
C ASN A 658 -18.71 -3.35 -16.91
N ASP A 659 -18.54 -2.98 -18.18
CA ASP A 659 -19.65 -2.75 -19.11
C ASP A 659 -20.44 -4.05 -19.37
N GLU A 660 -19.74 -5.17 -19.65
CA GLU A 660 -20.34 -6.50 -19.84
C GLU A 660 -21.09 -7.00 -18.59
N MET A 661 -20.54 -6.80 -17.39
CA MET A 661 -21.22 -7.12 -16.13
C MET A 661 -22.50 -6.30 -15.95
N ARG A 662 -22.45 -4.98 -16.18
CA ARG A 662 -23.62 -4.09 -16.08
C ARG A 662 -24.72 -4.46 -17.08
N GLU A 663 -24.36 -4.91 -18.28
CA GLU A 663 -25.32 -5.42 -19.27
C GLU A 663 -25.96 -6.75 -18.84
N SER A 664 -25.26 -7.57 -18.05
CA SER A 664 -25.76 -8.87 -17.56
C SER A 664 -26.69 -8.79 -16.34
N GLU A 665 -26.55 -7.80 -15.46
CA GLU A 665 -27.34 -7.71 -14.21
C GLU A 665 -28.72 -7.02 -14.37
N GLY A 666 -28.97 -6.38 -15.52
CA GLY A 666 -30.24 -5.73 -15.82
C GLY A 666 -30.51 -4.44 -15.01
N PRO A 667 -31.69 -3.81 -15.18
CA PRO A 667 -31.95 -2.44 -14.74
C PRO A 667 -32.08 -2.23 -13.22
N TYR A 668 -31.89 -3.28 -12.41
CA TYR A 668 -31.96 -3.23 -10.94
C TYR A 668 -30.65 -3.65 -10.24
N GLY A 669 -29.57 -3.95 -10.98
CA GLY A 669 -28.25 -4.25 -10.42
C GLY A 669 -27.59 -3.03 -9.76
N GLN A 670 -27.79 -2.85 -8.44
CA GLN A 670 -27.20 -1.75 -7.66
C GLN A 670 -25.82 -2.10 -7.06
N SER A 671 -24.86 -2.49 -7.89
CA SER A 671 -23.44 -2.34 -7.55
C SER A 671 -22.54 -2.43 -8.79
N GLY A 672 -22.18 -1.29 -9.40
CA GLY A 672 -21.00 -1.28 -10.28
C GLY A 672 -19.76 -1.58 -9.42
N ASP A 673 -19.00 -2.62 -9.79
CA ASP A 673 -17.97 -3.27 -8.95
C ASP A 673 -17.12 -2.28 -8.13
N GLU A 674 -17.10 -2.45 -6.81
CA GLU A 674 -16.26 -1.64 -5.92
C GLU A 674 -14.77 -1.73 -6.29
N THR A 675 -14.32 -2.84 -6.90
CA THR A 675 -12.95 -3.01 -7.36
C THR A 675 -12.66 -2.22 -8.63
N TYR A 676 -13.57 -2.16 -9.59
CA TYR A 676 -13.53 -1.23 -10.71
C TYR A 676 -13.46 0.23 -10.22
N GLN A 677 -14.36 0.63 -9.31
CA GLN A 677 -14.38 1.98 -8.75
C GLN A 677 -13.10 2.31 -7.96
N ASP A 678 -12.61 1.37 -7.13
CA ASP A 678 -11.33 1.50 -6.40
C ASP A 678 -10.16 1.72 -7.36
N ILE A 679 -10.02 0.88 -8.38
CA ILE A 679 -8.89 0.92 -9.33
C ILE A 679 -8.88 2.25 -10.09
N PHE A 680 -10.02 2.69 -10.61
CA PHE A 680 -10.11 3.95 -11.36
C PHE A 680 -9.88 5.17 -10.45
N ARG A 681 -10.26 5.10 -9.17
CA ARG A 681 -9.94 6.12 -8.16
C ARG A 681 -8.44 6.17 -7.86
N ASP A 682 -7.77 5.02 -7.70
CA ASP A 682 -6.33 4.93 -7.46
C ASP A 682 -5.52 5.46 -8.67
N PHE A 683 -5.90 5.11 -9.91
CA PHE A 683 -5.27 5.67 -11.11
C PHE A 683 -5.46 7.19 -11.24
N SER A 684 -6.62 7.71 -10.86
CA SER A 684 -6.88 9.17 -10.86
C SER A 684 -6.11 9.92 -9.78
N GLN A 685 -5.94 9.31 -8.60
CA GLN A 685 -5.06 9.84 -7.56
C GLN A 685 -3.60 9.89 -8.04
N MET A 686 -3.09 8.84 -8.67
CA MET A 686 -1.74 8.84 -9.25
C MET A 686 -1.61 9.92 -10.33
N ALA A 687 -2.51 9.95 -11.34
CA ALA A 687 -2.47 10.94 -12.41
C ALA A 687 -2.56 12.40 -11.92
N SER A 688 -3.26 12.66 -10.81
CA SER A 688 -3.44 14.01 -10.27
C SER A 688 -2.28 14.49 -9.39
N SER A 689 -1.56 13.57 -8.73
CA SER A 689 -0.57 13.87 -7.67
C SER A 689 0.88 13.45 -7.96
N ASP A 690 1.09 12.46 -8.83
CA ASP A 690 2.39 11.93 -9.24
C ASP A 690 2.24 11.30 -10.65
N PRO A 691 2.04 12.12 -11.70
CA PRO A 691 1.78 11.62 -13.06
C PRO A 691 2.96 10.84 -13.64
N ASP A 692 4.18 11.15 -13.21
CA ASP A 692 5.40 10.50 -13.69
C ASP A 692 5.48 9.00 -13.30
N ARG A 693 4.78 8.58 -12.24
CA ARG A 693 4.57 7.15 -11.94
C ARG A 693 3.82 6.37 -13.02
N LEU A 694 2.98 7.05 -13.80
CA LEU A 694 2.26 6.48 -14.93
C LEU A 694 3.09 6.58 -16.22
N ASN A 695 3.97 7.58 -16.32
CA ASN A 695 4.92 7.78 -17.43
C ASN A 695 6.12 6.81 -17.37
N ARG A 696 5.88 5.51 -17.16
CA ARG A 696 6.93 4.48 -17.15
C ARG A 696 7.58 4.23 -18.52
N PHE A 697 7.03 4.81 -19.58
CA PHE A 697 7.44 4.57 -20.96
C PHE A 697 8.33 5.71 -21.46
N GLN A 698 9.64 5.59 -21.27
CA GLN A 698 10.61 6.38 -22.04
C GLN A 698 10.98 5.62 -23.32
N PRO A 699 10.96 6.22 -24.52
CA PRO A 699 11.25 5.51 -25.78
C PRO A 699 12.67 4.89 -25.91
N ASN A 700 13.58 5.24 -25.00
CA ASN A 700 15.02 4.95 -25.11
C ASN A 700 15.43 3.51 -24.76
N ASP A 701 14.59 2.73 -24.05
CA ASP A 701 14.95 1.35 -23.66
C ASP A 701 14.91 0.35 -24.84
N SER A 702 14.49 0.80 -26.03
CA SER A 702 14.55 0.03 -27.29
C SER A 702 15.97 -0.31 -27.77
N HIS A 703 17.01 0.29 -27.19
CA HIS A 703 18.42 0.09 -27.56
C HIS A 703 19.24 -0.80 -26.59
N ARG A 704 18.58 -1.67 -25.80
CA ARG A 704 19.27 -2.67 -24.96
C ARG A 704 18.64 -4.07 -25.03
N LEU A 705 18.85 -4.72 -26.17
CA LEU A 705 18.82 -6.18 -26.36
C LEU A 705 20.11 -6.61 -27.07
#